data_AF-A0A8T0G8A3-F1
#
_entry.id   AF-A0A8T0G8A3-F1
#
_cell.length_a   1.000
_cell.length_b   1.000
_cell.length_c   1.000
_cell.angle_alpha   90.00
_cell.angle_beta   90.00
_cell.angle_gamma   90.00
#
_symmetry.space_group_name_H-M   'P 1'
#
loop_
_entity.id
_entity.type
_entity.pdbx_description
1 polymer ?
#
loop_
_entity_poly.entity_id
_entity_poly.type
_entity_poly.pdbx_seq_one_letter_code
_entity_poly.pdbx_strand_id
1 'polypeptide(L)'
;MAVRLGVEKKRRGEAAMADMSPPPASLSSKALVSSLVVLAQQVASCERPQVCQKRNAANIARRIKLLSPLFEEIRDTNPPMPPSALIAFRDIYHVMMSTKERIDECRESSIFLSVFRNKSVSEKFYEITGNLVAALEMLPLELLEISDEVREQVELVKMQVQRAKLIVDSAEDALAEEVIELLAQVEREEQPDSRQLQSLFARLELKNARDCEKEVQRLEAELESVDDNEATLASATNLIGFVRYGKCVLYGVTEMEESSNGSRNGSSVEDEGEVSTSGRNDVVVNPPDEFRCPISLDLMRDPVIVATGQTYDRISISRWIEAGHHTCPKSGQKLIHVNLIPNYALRSLISQWCEDYHIPFDKPEKGSKGGGGNNQVASSKAALEATKMTASFLVGKLATGSPEVQKQVAYELRLLAKCGTDNRMCIAEAGAIPYLVTLLSSKDPKTQENAVTALLNLSIYDNNKALIINAGALDPIIEVLRFGGSMESRENAAATLFSLSVVDEYKIVIGKRPAAIPGLVALLRDGTPRRGKKDAASALFNLAVYHGNKSSIVESGAVTILVSLLSEEEGGIADDALMVLALVAGSTEGLTAIAEASAIPILVRMLRVGTPKGRENAIAVLLALCRNGGERIVSSVMQVSTAVPSLYSLLTMGTPRAKRKASSLLKLLHKREPEHHPNPQSTNFMPTSTTHFSRLATRQ
;
A
#
# COMPACT_ATOMS: atom_id res chain seq x y z
N MET A 1 -16.13 19.15 0.41
CA MET A 1 -15.05 18.28 -0.11
C MET A 1 -15.50 16.83 -0.31
N ALA A 2 -16.54 16.34 0.40
CA ALA A 2 -17.25 15.08 0.10
C ALA A 2 -18.08 15.08 -1.20
N VAL A 3 -18.13 16.21 -1.93
CA VAL A 3 -18.87 16.35 -3.20
C VAL A 3 -17.93 16.28 -4.43
N ARG A 4 -16.60 16.37 -4.24
CA ARG A 4 -15.64 16.37 -5.37
C ARG A 4 -15.06 14.99 -5.69
N LEU A 5 -14.85 14.12 -4.71
CA LEU A 5 -14.30 12.77 -4.94
C LEU A 5 -15.34 11.77 -5.43
N GLY A 6 -16.63 12.01 -5.13
CA GLY A 6 -17.74 11.33 -5.80
C GLY A 6 -17.90 11.73 -7.27
N VAL A 7 -17.26 12.82 -7.72
CA VAL A 7 -17.28 13.28 -9.12
C VAL A 7 -16.08 12.73 -9.89
N GLU A 8 -14.96 12.37 -9.25
CA GLU A 8 -13.77 11.87 -9.94
C GLU A 8 -13.74 10.35 -10.20
N LYS A 9 -14.36 9.53 -9.32
CA LYS A 9 -14.67 8.12 -9.65
C LYS A 9 -15.82 8.01 -10.66
N LYS A 10 -16.77 8.96 -10.62
CA LYS A 10 -17.72 9.15 -11.72
C LYS A 10 -16.98 9.49 -13.02
N ARG A 11 -15.95 10.34 -12.99
CA ARG A 11 -15.19 10.76 -14.18
C ARG A 11 -14.32 9.71 -14.87
N ARG A 12 -13.74 8.74 -14.15
CA ARG A 12 -12.96 7.64 -14.80
C ARG A 12 -13.84 6.53 -15.36
N GLY A 13 -15.03 6.33 -14.79
CA GLY A 13 -16.13 5.63 -15.47
C GLY A 13 -16.64 6.45 -16.66
N GLU A 14 -16.92 7.75 -16.49
CA GLU A 14 -17.42 8.67 -17.53
C GLU A 14 -16.46 8.90 -18.69
N ALA A 15 -15.17 8.56 -18.62
CA ALA A 15 -14.29 8.65 -19.80
C ALA A 15 -14.58 7.53 -20.83
N ALA A 16 -15.14 6.39 -20.38
CA ALA A 16 -15.71 5.35 -21.24
C ALA A 16 -17.26 5.32 -21.20
N MET A 17 -17.87 5.94 -20.19
CA MET A 17 -19.32 6.09 -19.98
C MET A 17 -19.86 7.46 -20.42
N ALA A 18 -19.07 8.29 -21.13
CA ALA A 18 -19.53 9.54 -21.74
C ALA A 18 -20.67 9.31 -22.75
N ASP A 19 -20.83 8.08 -23.21
CA ASP A 19 -21.88 7.63 -24.14
C ASP A 19 -23.09 6.98 -23.43
N MET A 20 -23.11 6.98 -22.09
CA MET A 20 -24.02 6.15 -21.26
C MET A 20 -24.76 6.93 -20.17
N SER A 21 -24.76 8.26 -20.20
CA SER A 21 -25.66 9.04 -19.33
C SER A 21 -27.11 8.90 -19.82
N PRO A 22 -28.11 8.80 -18.93
CA PRO A 22 -29.50 8.80 -19.35
C PRO A 22 -29.73 10.04 -20.23
N PRO A 23 -30.41 9.88 -21.37
CA PRO A 23 -30.62 10.95 -22.32
C PRO A 23 -31.23 12.16 -21.57
N PRO A 24 -30.62 13.37 -21.61
CA PRO A 24 -31.27 14.56 -21.04
C PRO A 24 -32.69 14.66 -21.58
N ALA A 25 -33.64 15.10 -20.74
CA ALA A 25 -35.07 15.19 -21.08
C ALA A 25 -35.37 16.02 -22.34
N SER A 26 -34.36 16.75 -22.85
CA SER A 26 -34.33 17.59 -24.05
C SER A 26 -33.86 16.90 -25.34
N LEU A 27 -33.58 15.59 -25.36
CA LEU A 27 -33.18 14.92 -26.61
C LEU A 27 -34.31 14.90 -27.63
N SER A 28 -33.97 15.25 -28.87
CA SER A 28 -34.88 15.11 -30.00
C SER A 28 -35.25 13.63 -30.20
N SER A 29 -36.46 13.37 -30.72
CA SER A 29 -36.96 12.03 -31.05
C SER A 29 -35.91 11.21 -31.83
N LYS A 30 -35.29 11.84 -32.83
CA LYS A 30 -34.24 11.25 -33.67
C LYS A 30 -33.01 10.80 -32.90
N ALA A 31 -32.57 11.60 -31.93
CA ALA A 31 -31.38 11.29 -31.15
C ALA A 31 -31.66 10.13 -30.16
N LEU A 32 -32.84 10.08 -29.54
CA LEU A 32 -33.26 8.95 -28.69
C LEU A 32 -33.28 7.63 -29.45
N VAL A 33 -33.89 7.61 -30.64
CA VAL A 33 -33.95 6.40 -31.49
C VAL A 33 -32.55 5.98 -31.95
N SER A 34 -31.69 6.94 -32.29
CA SER A 34 -30.29 6.64 -32.66
C SER A 34 -29.53 5.99 -31.50
N SER A 35 -29.71 6.48 -30.27
CA SER A 35 -29.12 5.87 -29.07
C SER A 35 -29.68 4.47 -28.79
N LEU A 36 -30.97 4.23 -29.05
CA LEU A 36 -31.58 2.90 -28.91
C LEU A 36 -30.98 1.88 -29.88
N VAL A 37 -30.70 2.25 -31.14
CA VAL A 37 -30.02 1.35 -32.10
C VAL A 37 -28.64 0.97 -31.58
N VAL A 38 -27.83 1.96 -31.18
CA VAL A 38 -26.47 1.73 -30.66
C VAL A 38 -26.52 0.83 -29.43
N LEU A 39 -27.40 1.13 -28.49
CA LEU A 39 -27.50 0.39 -27.23
C LEU A 39 -28.02 -1.03 -27.43
N ALA A 40 -29.00 -1.24 -28.33
CA ALA A 40 -29.48 -2.57 -28.68
C ALA A 40 -28.35 -3.42 -29.29
N GLN A 41 -27.53 -2.83 -30.16
CA GLN A 41 -26.35 -3.49 -30.72
C GLN A 41 -25.31 -3.82 -29.64
N GLN A 42 -25.02 -2.88 -28.75
CA GLN A 42 -24.09 -3.09 -27.64
C GLN A 42 -24.56 -4.21 -26.70
N VAL A 43 -25.84 -4.24 -26.30
CA VAL A 43 -26.41 -5.32 -25.49
C VAL A 43 -26.33 -6.66 -26.24
N ALA A 44 -26.63 -6.66 -27.54
CA ALA A 44 -26.55 -7.87 -28.36
C ALA A 44 -25.12 -8.41 -28.54
N SER A 45 -24.13 -7.51 -28.56
CA SER A 45 -22.71 -7.84 -28.70
C SER A 45 -21.96 -7.95 -27.37
N CYS A 46 -22.62 -7.74 -26.23
CA CYS A 46 -21.98 -7.92 -24.93
C CYS A 46 -21.44 -9.35 -24.82
N GLU A 47 -20.16 -9.46 -24.44
CA GLU A 47 -19.62 -10.74 -24.01
C GLU A 47 -20.49 -11.28 -22.88
N ARG A 48 -20.77 -12.58 -22.87
CA ARG A 48 -21.67 -13.17 -21.88
C ARG A 48 -20.88 -13.66 -20.67
N PRO A 49 -21.47 -13.66 -19.47
CA PRO A 49 -20.89 -14.32 -18.31
C PRO A 49 -20.55 -15.79 -18.64
N GLN A 50 -19.36 -16.24 -18.20
CA GLN A 50 -18.82 -17.55 -18.56
C GLN A 50 -19.16 -18.66 -17.56
N VAL A 51 -19.77 -18.34 -16.42
CA VAL A 51 -20.15 -19.34 -15.40
C VAL A 51 -21.59 -19.10 -14.97
N CYS A 52 -21.82 -18.06 -14.17
CA CYS A 52 -23.13 -17.78 -13.57
C CYS A 52 -24.01 -16.94 -14.51
N GLN A 53 -25.33 -17.09 -14.41
CA GLN A 53 -26.34 -16.24 -15.07
C GLN A 53 -26.31 -16.25 -16.61
N LYS A 54 -25.62 -17.22 -17.23
CA LYS A 54 -25.53 -17.42 -18.69
C LYS A 54 -26.89 -17.34 -19.38
N ARG A 55 -27.85 -18.10 -18.85
CA ARG A 55 -29.18 -18.26 -19.44
C ARG A 55 -30.01 -16.99 -19.33
N ASN A 56 -29.97 -16.32 -18.17
CA ASN A 56 -30.67 -15.07 -17.92
C ASN A 56 -30.14 -13.96 -18.84
N ALA A 57 -28.82 -13.74 -18.86
CA ALA A 57 -28.16 -12.78 -19.74
C ALA A 57 -28.43 -13.05 -21.23
N ALA A 58 -28.29 -14.31 -21.68
CA ALA A 58 -28.51 -14.66 -23.07
C ALA A 58 -29.96 -14.46 -23.51
N ASN A 59 -30.94 -14.78 -22.66
CA ASN A 59 -32.35 -14.63 -22.98
C ASN A 59 -32.76 -13.17 -23.14
N ILE A 60 -32.38 -12.29 -22.21
CA ILE A 60 -32.77 -10.89 -22.26
C ILE A 60 -32.04 -10.14 -23.38
N ALA A 61 -30.74 -10.41 -23.58
CA ALA A 61 -29.97 -9.81 -24.68
C ALA A 61 -30.52 -10.22 -26.06
N ARG A 62 -30.92 -11.50 -26.22
CA ARG A 62 -31.56 -11.97 -27.45
C ARG A 62 -32.89 -11.26 -27.71
N ARG A 63 -33.71 -11.06 -26.67
CA ARG A 63 -35.01 -10.38 -26.81
C ARG A 63 -34.84 -8.90 -27.17
N ILE A 64 -33.87 -8.21 -26.57
CA ILE A 64 -33.50 -6.84 -26.93
C ILE A 64 -33.01 -6.76 -28.37
N LYS A 65 -32.17 -7.71 -28.82
CA LYS A 65 -31.71 -7.78 -30.21
C LYS A 65 -32.85 -7.90 -31.22
N LEU A 66 -33.94 -8.60 -30.87
CA LEU A 66 -35.12 -8.72 -31.73
C LEU A 66 -35.89 -7.40 -31.89
N LEU A 67 -35.63 -6.39 -31.05
CA LEU A 67 -36.20 -5.06 -31.20
C LEU A 67 -35.34 -4.13 -32.09
N SER A 68 -34.14 -4.56 -32.51
CA SER A 68 -33.26 -3.73 -33.36
C SER A 68 -33.94 -3.23 -34.66
N PRO A 69 -34.68 -4.07 -35.41
CA PRO A 69 -35.34 -3.62 -36.64
C PRO A 69 -36.34 -2.48 -36.43
N LEU A 70 -37.04 -2.46 -35.28
CA LEU A 70 -37.95 -1.37 -34.91
C LEU A 70 -37.22 -0.02 -34.83
N PHE A 71 -36.08 0.02 -34.14
CA PHE A 71 -35.34 1.27 -33.96
C PHE A 71 -34.63 1.70 -35.24
N GLU A 72 -34.14 0.75 -36.04
CA GLU A 72 -33.50 1.01 -37.33
C GLU A 72 -34.51 1.59 -38.32
N GLU A 73 -35.69 1.00 -38.46
CA GLU A 73 -36.73 1.50 -39.38
C GLU A 73 -37.19 2.90 -39.00
N ILE A 74 -37.44 3.17 -37.72
CA ILE A 74 -37.87 4.50 -37.24
C ILE A 74 -36.75 5.54 -37.37
N ARG A 75 -35.48 5.16 -37.18
CA ARG A 75 -34.34 6.07 -37.39
C ARG A 75 -34.24 6.50 -38.85
N ASP A 76 -34.43 5.56 -39.76
CA ASP A 76 -34.19 5.75 -41.19
C ASP A 76 -35.36 6.49 -41.87
N THR A 77 -36.60 6.16 -41.47
CA THR A 77 -37.82 6.84 -41.96
C THR A 77 -38.11 8.15 -41.24
N ASN A 78 -37.65 8.30 -39.98
CA ASN A 78 -37.81 9.48 -39.13
C ASN A 78 -39.25 10.04 -39.11
N PRO A 79 -40.28 9.21 -38.81
CA PRO A 79 -41.67 9.63 -38.80
C PRO A 79 -41.99 10.52 -37.59
N PRO A 80 -43.09 11.30 -37.63
CA PRO A 80 -43.55 12.04 -36.45
C PRO A 80 -43.93 11.06 -35.32
N MET A 81 -43.30 11.20 -34.15
CA MET A 81 -43.51 10.27 -33.03
C MET A 81 -44.58 10.77 -32.04
N PRO A 82 -45.59 9.96 -31.69
CA PRO A 82 -46.53 10.27 -30.63
C PRO A 82 -45.84 10.45 -29.26
N PRO A 83 -46.35 11.33 -28.37
CA PRO A 83 -45.80 11.50 -27.01
C PRO A 83 -45.76 10.19 -26.19
N SER A 84 -46.74 9.31 -26.37
CA SER A 84 -46.77 7.98 -25.72
C SER A 84 -45.67 7.06 -26.21
N ALA A 85 -45.34 7.08 -27.51
CA ALA A 85 -44.23 6.31 -28.08
C ALA A 85 -42.87 6.83 -27.57
N LEU A 86 -42.72 8.14 -27.40
CA LEU A 86 -41.52 8.75 -26.80
C LEU A 86 -41.26 8.28 -25.37
N ILE A 87 -42.31 8.14 -24.56
CA ILE A 87 -42.21 7.62 -23.18
C ILE A 87 -41.78 6.15 -23.21
N ALA A 88 -42.49 5.32 -23.99
CA ALA A 88 -42.14 3.91 -24.13
C ALA A 88 -40.70 3.69 -24.60
N PHE A 89 -40.20 4.50 -25.54
CA PHE A 89 -38.81 4.44 -26.01
C PHE A 89 -37.79 4.85 -24.94
N ARG A 90 -38.12 5.82 -24.07
CA ARG A 90 -37.27 6.15 -22.92
C ARG A 90 -37.22 5.01 -21.91
N ASP A 91 -38.35 4.39 -21.63
CA ASP A 91 -38.42 3.24 -20.72
C ASP A 91 -37.63 2.06 -21.28
N ILE A 92 -37.78 1.75 -22.57
CA ILE A 92 -36.98 0.72 -23.25
C ILE A 92 -35.48 1.06 -23.18
N TYR A 93 -35.09 2.31 -23.38
CA TYR A 93 -33.70 2.74 -23.24
C TYR A 93 -33.16 2.45 -21.83
N HIS A 94 -33.90 2.80 -20.78
CA HIS A 94 -33.53 2.51 -19.40
C HIS A 94 -33.43 1.00 -19.12
N VAL A 95 -34.32 0.19 -19.69
CA VAL A 95 -34.25 -1.26 -19.61
C VAL A 95 -32.99 -1.80 -20.28
N MET A 96 -32.65 -1.32 -21.48
CA MET A 96 -31.44 -1.76 -22.19
C MET A 96 -30.16 -1.36 -21.44
N MET A 97 -30.12 -0.15 -20.87
CA MET A 97 -29.02 0.32 -20.02
C MET A 97 -28.86 -0.58 -18.79
N SER A 98 -29.94 -0.80 -18.05
CA SER A 98 -29.96 -1.67 -16.87
C SER A 98 -29.56 -3.11 -17.22
N THR A 99 -29.96 -3.58 -18.41
CA THR A 99 -29.57 -4.91 -18.91
C THR A 99 -28.07 -4.98 -19.16
N LYS A 100 -27.51 -3.97 -19.83
CA LYS A 100 -26.08 -3.92 -20.12
C LYS A 100 -25.26 -3.87 -18.83
N GLU A 101 -25.57 -2.94 -17.94
CA GLU A 101 -24.91 -2.80 -16.63
C GLU A 101 -24.96 -4.11 -15.86
N ARG A 102 -26.12 -4.79 -15.83
CA ARG A 102 -26.27 -6.08 -15.15
C ARG A 102 -25.40 -7.17 -15.75
N ILE A 103 -25.30 -7.24 -17.08
CA ILE A 103 -24.46 -8.22 -17.79
C ILE A 103 -22.98 -7.96 -17.50
N ASP A 104 -22.55 -6.70 -17.54
CA ASP A 104 -21.17 -6.30 -17.27
C ASP A 104 -20.81 -6.56 -15.79
N GLU A 105 -21.68 -6.22 -14.83
CA GLU A 105 -21.52 -6.57 -13.40
C GLU A 105 -21.28 -8.07 -13.19
N CYS A 106 -22.06 -8.93 -13.86
CA CYS A 106 -21.90 -10.39 -13.75
C CYS A 106 -20.58 -10.92 -14.32
N ARG A 107 -19.91 -10.18 -15.21
CA ARG A 107 -18.61 -10.57 -15.79
C ARG A 107 -17.44 -10.17 -14.92
N GLU A 108 -17.57 -9.01 -14.26
CA GLU A 108 -16.51 -8.42 -13.46
C GLU A 108 -16.52 -8.94 -12.02
N SER A 109 -17.67 -9.43 -11.54
CA SER A 109 -17.82 -10.02 -10.19
C SER A 109 -17.03 -11.31 -10.01
N SER A 110 -16.70 -11.63 -8.75
CA SER A 110 -16.16 -12.94 -8.37
C SER A 110 -17.12 -14.06 -8.79
N ILE A 111 -16.57 -15.11 -9.40
CA ILE A 111 -17.31 -16.32 -9.76
C ILE A 111 -17.86 -17.00 -8.51
N PHE A 112 -17.03 -17.16 -7.47
CA PHE A 112 -17.45 -17.81 -6.23
C PHE A 112 -18.57 -17.04 -5.53
N LEU A 113 -18.46 -15.72 -5.39
CA LEU A 113 -19.54 -14.91 -4.78
C LEU A 113 -20.80 -14.89 -5.65
N SER A 114 -20.65 -14.92 -6.97
CA SER A 114 -21.79 -14.95 -7.90
C SER A 114 -22.64 -16.21 -7.72
N VAL A 115 -22.00 -17.37 -7.48
CA VAL A 115 -22.70 -18.63 -7.18
C VAL A 115 -23.58 -18.49 -5.93
N PHE A 116 -23.09 -17.87 -4.86
CA PHE A 116 -23.89 -17.60 -3.65
C PHE A 116 -24.99 -16.55 -3.83
N ARG A 117 -24.91 -15.74 -4.90
CA ARG A 117 -25.88 -14.69 -5.22
C ARG A 117 -26.86 -15.10 -6.33
N ASN A 118 -26.85 -16.36 -6.78
CA ASN A 118 -27.64 -16.88 -7.91
C ASN A 118 -29.12 -16.43 -7.88
N LYS A 119 -29.82 -16.71 -6.77
CA LYS A 119 -31.24 -16.35 -6.63
C LYS A 119 -31.47 -14.83 -6.73
N SER A 120 -30.71 -14.04 -5.98
CA SER A 120 -30.86 -12.58 -5.95
C SER A 120 -30.58 -11.96 -7.32
N VAL A 121 -29.56 -12.42 -8.04
CA VAL A 121 -29.23 -11.91 -9.38
C VAL A 121 -30.28 -12.35 -10.40
N SER A 122 -30.78 -13.58 -10.30
CA SER A 122 -31.87 -14.09 -11.14
C SER A 122 -33.15 -13.26 -10.99
N GLU A 123 -33.51 -12.89 -9.76
CA GLU A 123 -34.66 -12.01 -9.46
C GLU A 123 -34.49 -10.63 -10.11
N LYS A 124 -33.28 -10.06 -10.11
CA LYS A 124 -33.00 -8.78 -10.79
C LYS A 124 -33.14 -8.88 -12.32
N PHE A 125 -32.67 -9.97 -12.94
CA PHE A 125 -32.92 -10.19 -14.37
C PHE A 125 -34.40 -10.35 -14.70
N TYR A 126 -35.15 -10.98 -13.81
CA TYR A 126 -36.60 -11.11 -13.95
C TYR A 126 -37.31 -9.76 -13.80
N GLU A 127 -36.87 -8.90 -12.87
CA GLU A 127 -37.35 -7.52 -12.72
C GLU A 127 -37.11 -6.70 -14.01
N ILE A 128 -35.90 -6.75 -14.57
CA ILE A 128 -35.59 -6.07 -15.84
C ILE A 128 -36.48 -6.60 -16.97
N THR A 129 -36.76 -7.90 -16.99
CA THR A 129 -37.71 -8.49 -17.96
C THR A 129 -39.12 -7.95 -17.77
N GLY A 130 -39.59 -7.78 -16.52
CA GLY A 130 -40.87 -7.16 -16.20
C GLY A 130 -40.96 -5.69 -16.63
N ASN A 131 -39.88 -4.94 -16.43
CA ASN A 131 -39.79 -3.56 -16.91
C ASN A 131 -39.86 -3.47 -18.45
N LEU A 132 -39.29 -4.45 -19.16
CA LEU A 132 -39.41 -4.55 -20.62
C LEU A 132 -40.86 -4.84 -21.05
N VAL A 133 -41.58 -5.69 -20.31
CA VAL A 133 -43.01 -5.96 -20.56
C VAL A 133 -43.81 -4.68 -20.45
N ALA A 134 -43.66 -3.94 -19.35
CA ALA A 134 -44.39 -2.69 -19.11
C ALA A 134 -44.11 -1.65 -20.21
N ALA A 135 -42.84 -1.51 -20.61
CA ALA A 135 -42.47 -0.56 -21.66
C ALA A 135 -43.06 -0.93 -23.04
N LEU A 136 -43.08 -2.22 -23.39
CA LEU A 136 -43.69 -2.71 -24.65
C LEU A 136 -45.22 -2.69 -24.62
N GLU A 137 -45.85 -2.75 -23.44
CA GLU A 137 -47.30 -2.58 -23.30
C GLU A 137 -47.75 -1.14 -23.55
N MET A 138 -46.92 -0.18 -23.16
CA MET A 138 -47.18 1.25 -23.36
C MET A 138 -46.85 1.75 -24.77
N LEU A 139 -46.20 0.92 -25.61
CA LEU A 139 -45.80 1.29 -26.96
C LEU A 139 -47.01 1.24 -27.93
N PRO A 140 -47.47 2.36 -28.50
CA PRO A 140 -48.63 2.39 -29.37
C PRO A 140 -48.26 1.97 -30.80
N LEU A 141 -48.08 0.66 -31.04
CA LEU A 141 -47.66 0.11 -32.34
C LEU A 141 -48.57 0.57 -33.50
N GLU A 142 -49.87 0.74 -33.26
CA GLU A 142 -50.83 1.21 -34.26
C GLU A 142 -50.61 2.64 -34.73
N LEU A 143 -49.99 3.47 -33.89
CA LEU A 143 -49.71 4.88 -34.18
C LEU A 143 -48.31 5.11 -34.75
N LEU A 144 -47.54 4.04 -34.95
CA LEU A 144 -46.20 4.10 -35.55
C LEU A 144 -46.28 3.77 -37.04
N GLU A 145 -45.63 4.60 -37.85
CA GLU A 145 -45.41 4.36 -39.29
C GLU A 145 -44.26 3.35 -39.47
N ILE A 146 -44.55 2.08 -39.20
CA ILE A 146 -43.63 0.93 -39.34
C ILE A 146 -44.26 -0.17 -40.19
N SER A 147 -43.42 -0.98 -40.83
CA SER A 147 -43.81 -2.14 -41.63
C SER A 147 -44.55 -3.20 -40.80
N ASP A 148 -45.42 -3.96 -41.46
CA ASP A 148 -46.17 -5.07 -40.83
C ASP A 148 -45.22 -6.14 -40.28
N GLU A 149 -44.09 -6.40 -40.96
CA GLU A 149 -43.07 -7.34 -40.50
C GLU A 149 -42.45 -6.91 -39.15
N VAL A 150 -42.05 -5.64 -39.02
CA VAL A 150 -41.50 -5.11 -37.77
C VAL A 150 -42.55 -5.08 -36.67
N ARG A 151 -43.81 -4.75 -37.00
CA ARG A 151 -44.93 -4.78 -36.05
C ARG A 151 -45.15 -6.18 -35.48
N GLU A 152 -45.26 -7.18 -36.35
CA GLU A 152 -45.40 -8.59 -35.95
C GLU A 152 -44.21 -9.04 -35.09
N GLN A 153 -42.99 -8.64 -35.45
CA GLN A 153 -41.80 -8.96 -34.67
C GLN A 153 -41.86 -8.38 -33.25
N VAL A 154 -42.28 -7.12 -33.08
CA VAL A 154 -42.41 -6.49 -31.75
C VAL A 154 -43.51 -7.16 -30.93
N GLU A 155 -44.63 -7.53 -31.54
CA GLU A 155 -45.69 -8.30 -30.88
C GLU A 155 -45.20 -9.68 -30.43
N LEU A 156 -44.42 -10.37 -31.26
CA LEU A 156 -43.79 -11.64 -30.89
C LEU A 156 -42.84 -11.47 -29.71
N VAL A 157 -42.02 -10.41 -29.69
CA VAL A 157 -41.14 -10.12 -28.54
C VAL A 157 -41.97 -9.85 -27.28
N LYS A 158 -43.05 -9.05 -27.38
CA LYS A 158 -43.98 -8.77 -26.29
C LYS A 158 -44.57 -10.07 -25.71
N MET A 159 -45.04 -10.98 -26.57
CA MET A 159 -45.53 -12.29 -26.13
C MET A 159 -44.43 -13.14 -25.46
N GLN A 160 -43.20 -13.10 -25.98
CA GLN A 160 -42.07 -13.83 -25.41
C GLN A 160 -41.66 -13.32 -24.03
N VAL A 161 -41.65 -11.99 -23.81
CA VAL A 161 -41.30 -11.41 -22.50
C VAL A 161 -42.41 -11.60 -21.47
N GLN A 162 -43.68 -11.49 -21.86
CA GLN A 162 -44.83 -11.71 -20.97
C GLN A 162 -44.91 -13.15 -20.44
N ARG A 163 -44.53 -14.14 -21.25
CA ARG A 163 -44.51 -15.56 -20.84
C ARG A 163 -43.23 -15.96 -20.11
N ALA A 164 -42.28 -15.04 -19.93
CA ALA A 164 -41.03 -15.33 -19.25
C ALA A 164 -41.30 -15.64 -17.77
N LYS A 165 -40.65 -16.68 -17.25
CA LYS A 165 -40.67 -17.03 -15.83
C LYS A 165 -39.31 -16.70 -15.21
N LEU A 166 -39.27 -16.51 -13.89
CA LEU A 166 -38.02 -16.47 -13.14
C LEU A 166 -37.24 -17.77 -13.39
N ILE A 167 -35.98 -17.65 -13.79
CA ILE A 167 -35.07 -18.76 -14.02
C ILE A 167 -33.96 -18.66 -12.97
N VAL A 168 -33.96 -19.58 -12.02
CA VAL A 168 -32.85 -19.81 -11.09
C VAL A 168 -32.22 -21.13 -11.51
N ASP A 169 -30.92 -21.12 -11.84
CA ASP A 169 -30.26 -22.32 -12.35
C ASP A 169 -29.87 -23.24 -11.18
N SER A 170 -30.49 -24.43 -11.11
CA SER A 170 -30.21 -25.40 -10.05
C SER A 170 -28.79 -25.95 -10.11
N ALA A 171 -28.11 -25.87 -11.26
CA ALA A 171 -26.71 -26.26 -11.36
C ALA A 171 -25.76 -25.26 -10.68
N GLU A 172 -26.14 -23.97 -10.64
CA GLU A 172 -25.43 -22.95 -9.86
C GLU A 172 -25.65 -23.17 -8.35
N ASP A 173 -26.88 -23.51 -7.92
CA ASP A 173 -27.14 -23.84 -6.50
C ASP A 173 -26.35 -25.09 -6.05
N ALA A 174 -26.28 -26.12 -6.89
CA ALA A 174 -25.47 -27.31 -6.61
C ALA A 174 -23.96 -27.00 -6.51
N LEU A 175 -23.45 -26.03 -7.29
CA LEU A 175 -22.08 -25.53 -7.13
C LEU A 175 -21.88 -24.83 -5.78
N ALA A 176 -22.87 -24.05 -5.33
CA ALA A 176 -22.82 -23.37 -4.04
C ALA A 176 -22.74 -24.37 -2.89
N GLU A 177 -23.58 -25.40 -2.92
CA GLU A 177 -23.61 -26.47 -1.92
C GLU A 177 -22.28 -27.25 -1.88
N GLU A 178 -21.71 -27.58 -3.04
CA GLU A 178 -20.42 -28.24 -3.13
C GLU A 178 -19.27 -27.38 -2.55
N VAL A 179 -19.26 -26.07 -2.81
CA VAL A 179 -18.29 -25.15 -2.21
C VAL A 179 -18.45 -25.08 -0.69
N ILE A 180 -19.68 -25.02 -0.17
CA ILE A 180 -19.96 -25.02 1.28
C ILE A 180 -19.44 -26.31 1.91
N GLU A 181 -19.69 -27.46 1.30
CA GLU A 181 -19.25 -28.76 1.81
C GLU A 181 -17.71 -28.83 1.88
N LEU A 182 -17.02 -28.40 0.83
CA LEU A 182 -15.56 -28.37 0.79
C LEU A 182 -14.97 -27.37 1.79
N LEU A 183 -15.58 -26.19 1.96
CA LEU A 183 -15.18 -25.24 3.00
C LEU A 183 -15.36 -25.83 4.41
N ALA A 184 -16.44 -26.57 4.63
CA ALA A 184 -16.70 -27.24 5.91
C ALA A 184 -15.70 -28.39 6.17
N GLN A 185 -15.25 -29.11 5.13
CA GLN A 185 -14.15 -30.08 5.25
C GLN A 185 -12.85 -29.38 5.67
N VAL A 186 -12.50 -28.27 5.01
CA VAL A 186 -11.32 -27.48 5.38
C VAL A 186 -11.41 -26.99 6.83
N GLU A 187 -12.58 -26.54 7.29
CA GLU A 187 -12.79 -26.11 8.69
C GLU A 187 -12.64 -27.25 9.72
N ARG A 188 -12.88 -28.50 9.29
CA ARG A 188 -12.62 -29.72 10.07
C ARG A 188 -11.19 -30.23 9.94
N GLU A 189 -10.30 -29.48 9.30
CA GLU A 189 -8.89 -29.86 9.08
C GLU A 189 -8.75 -31.09 8.15
N GLU A 190 -9.79 -31.39 7.37
CA GLU A 190 -9.83 -32.47 6.39
C GLU A 190 -9.38 -31.93 5.02
N GLN A 191 -8.36 -32.56 4.42
CA GLN A 191 -7.89 -32.14 3.08
C GLN A 191 -8.93 -32.51 2.01
N PRO A 192 -9.41 -31.53 1.21
CA PRO A 192 -10.28 -31.80 0.08
C PRO A 192 -9.67 -32.80 -0.91
N ASP A 193 -10.48 -33.71 -1.44
CA ASP A 193 -10.05 -34.61 -2.51
C ASP A 193 -9.67 -33.83 -3.78
N SER A 194 -8.49 -34.14 -4.33
CA SER A 194 -7.95 -33.38 -5.46
C SER A 194 -8.76 -33.54 -6.74
N ARG A 195 -9.44 -34.67 -6.95
CA ARG A 195 -10.30 -34.89 -8.14
C ARG A 195 -11.61 -34.13 -8.00
N GLN A 196 -12.19 -34.12 -6.81
CA GLN A 196 -13.37 -33.29 -6.52
C GLN A 196 -13.04 -31.81 -6.72
N LEU A 197 -11.93 -31.34 -6.16
CA LEU A 197 -11.46 -29.96 -6.32
C LEU A 197 -11.21 -29.61 -7.80
N GLN A 198 -10.58 -30.51 -8.56
CA GLN A 198 -10.36 -30.33 -10.00
C GLN A 198 -11.67 -30.25 -10.78
N SER A 199 -12.65 -31.10 -10.46
CA SER A 199 -13.96 -31.08 -11.10
C SER A 199 -14.71 -29.78 -10.84
N LEU A 200 -14.72 -29.31 -9.59
CA LEU A 200 -15.33 -28.04 -9.20
C LEU A 200 -14.67 -26.86 -9.93
N PHE A 201 -13.34 -26.74 -9.88
CA PHE A 201 -12.62 -25.63 -10.51
C PHE A 201 -12.80 -25.61 -12.03
N ALA A 202 -12.84 -26.78 -12.67
CA ALA A 202 -13.12 -26.89 -14.10
C ALA A 202 -14.55 -26.39 -14.45
N ARG A 203 -15.56 -26.73 -13.64
CA ARG A 203 -16.95 -26.26 -13.81
C ARG A 203 -17.10 -24.75 -13.55
N LEU A 204 -16.25 -24.19 -12.69
CA LEU A 204 -16.14 -22.75 -12.44
C LEU A 204 -15.21 -22.03 -13.44
N GLU A 205 -14.78 -22.70 -14.52
CA GLU A 205 -13.89 -22.15 -15.55
C GLU A 205 -12.54 -21.63 -15.03
N LEU A 206 -12.08 -22.12 -13.86
CA LEU A 206 -10.76 -21.84 -13.30
C LEU A 206 -9.79 -22.92 -13.76
N LYS A 207 -9.26 -22.81 -14.99
CA LYS A 207 -8.53 -23.90 -15.66
C LYS A 207 -7.03 -23.92 -15.41
N ASN A 208 -6.48 -22.83 -14.88
CA ASN A 208 -5.05 -22.65 -14.65
C ASN A 208 -4.82 -21.70 -13.46
N ALA A 209 -3.56 -21.54 -13.08
CA ALA A 209 -3.17 -20.68 -11.97
C ALA A 209 -3.53 -19.19 -12.20
N ARG A 210 -3.47 -18.71 -13.45
CA ARG A 210 -3.79 -17.31 -13.81
C ARG A 210 -5.28 -17.00 -13.63
N ASP A 211 -6.15 -17.95 -13.95
CA ASP A 211 -7.59 -17.80 -13.74
C ASP A 211 -7.92 -17.74 -12.24
N CYS A 212 -7.26 -18.57 -11.43
CA CYS A 212 -7.39 -18.52 -9.98
C CYS A 212 -6.91 -17.17 -9.41
N GLU A 213 -5.79 -16.63 -9.90
CA GLU A 213 -5.25 -15.34 -9.44
C GLU A 213 -6.19 -14.18 -9.79
N LYS A 214 -6.76 -14.18 -10.99
CA LYS A 214 -7.81 -13.20 -11.36
C LYS A 214 -9.02 -13.30 -10.44
N GLU A 215 -9.41 -14.51 -10.08
CA GLU A 215 -10.53 -14.71 -9.17
C GLU A 215 -10.23 -14.23 -7.74
N VAL A 216 -9.01 -14.46 -7.24
CA VAL A 216 -8.55 -13.88 -5.96
C VAL A 216 -8.58 -12.36 -6.02
N GLN A 217 -8.12 -11.74 -7.11
CA GLN A 217 -8.17 -10.28 -7.28
C GLN A 217 -9.60 -9.74 -7.29
N ARG A 218 -10.55 -10.44 -7.91
CA ARG A 218 -11.98 -10.05 -7.87
C ARG A 218 -12.54 -10.15 -6.46
N LEU A 219 -12.24 -11.23 -5.74
CA LEU A 219 -12.65 -11.40 -4.34
C LEU A 219 -12.07 -10.31 -3.43
N GLU A 220 -10.80 -9.95 -3.63
CA GLU A 220 -10.13 -8.85 -2.92
C GLU A 220 -10.74 -7.48 -3.25
N ALA A 221 -11.05 -7.21 -4.52
CA ALA A 221 -11.71 -5.96 -4.93
C ALA A 221 -13.12 -5.84 -4.34
N GLU A 222 -13.85 -6.94 -4.21
CA GLU A 222 -15.17 -6.93 -3.57
C GLU A 222 -15.06 -6.67 -2.05
N LEU A 223 -14.04 -7.19 -1.36
CA LEU A 223 -13.78 -6.87 0.06
C LEU A 223 -13.57 -5.37 0.31
N GLU A 224 -12.94 -4.65 -0.63
CA GLU A 224 -12.75 -3.20 -0.54
C GLU A 224 -14.04 -2.39 -0.76
N SER A 225 -15.09 -3.02 -1.31
CA SER A 225 -16.35 -2.36 -1.70
C SER A 225 -17.51 -2.58 -0.73
N VAL A 226 -17.38 -3.52 0.21
CA VAL A 226 -18.47 -3.91 1.12
C VAL A 226 -18.51 -2.98 2.34
N ASP A 227 -19.66 -2.34 2.57
CA ASP A 227 -19.99 -1.68 3.84
C ASP A 227 -20.12 -2.75 4.94
N ASP A 228 -19.12 -2.84 5.84
CA ASP A 228 -19.08 -3.42 7.19
C ASP A 228 -20.02 -4.61 7.56
N ASN A 229 -20.39 -5.48 6.62
CA ASN A 229 -21.10 -6.73 6.94
C ASN A 229 -20.08 -7.84 7.23
N GLU A 230 -19.83 -8.07 8.52
CA GLU A 230 -18.88 -9.05 9.05
C GLU A 230 -19.09 -10.47 8.47
N ALA A 231 -20.32 -10.89 8.23
CA ALA A 231 -20.62 -12.21 7.66
C ALA A 231 -20.20 -12.33 6.18
N THR A 232 -20.40 -11.27 5.39
CA THR A 232 -19.97 -11.22 3.98
C THR A 232 -18.45 -11.16 3.88
N LEU A 233 -17.82 -10.43 4.80
CA LEU A 233 -16.37 -10.29 4.90
C LEU A 233 -15.70 -11.63 5.26
N ALA A 234 -16.27 -12.37 6.22
CA ALA A 234 -15.81 -13.71 6.60
C ALA A 234 -15.98 -14.71 5.44
N SER A 235 -17.10 -14.66 4.73
CA SER A 235 -17.34 -15.51 3.55
C SER A 235 -16.35 -15.24 2.43
N ALA A 236 -16.07 -13.98 2.10
CA ALA A 236 -15.11 -13.62 1.06
C ALA A 236 -13.67 -14.04 1.46
N THR A 237 -13.29 -13.86 2.72
CA THR A 237 -11.98 -14.29 3.24
C THR A 237 -11.80 -15.81 3.15
N ASN A 238 -12.85 -16.58 3.45
CA ASN A 238 -12.84 -18.04 3.29
C ASN A 238 -12.63 -18.47 1.85
N LEU A 239 -13.34 -17.82 0.93
CA LEU A 239 -13.23 -18.10 -0.50
C LEU A 239 -11.84 -17.77 -1.02
N ILE A 240 -11.23 -16.66 -0.59
CA ILE A 240 -9.84 -16.33 -0.97
C ILE A 240 -8.88 -17.42 -0.51
N GLY A 241 -8.98 -17.85 0.76
CA GLY A 241 -8.15 -18.94 1.29
C GLY A 241 -8.35 -20.24 0.49
N PHE A 242 -9.59 -20.59 0.19
CA PHE A 242 -9.95 -21.79 -0.58
C PHE A 242 -9.45 -21.75 -2.03
N VAL A 243 -9.61 -20.62 -2.73
CA VAL A 243 -9.11 -20.45 -4.11
C VAL A 243 -7.58 -20.50 -4.15
N ARG A 244 -6.90 -19.89 -3.17
CA ARG A 244 -5.44 -19.99 -3.03
C ARG A 244 -4.99 -21.44 -2.80
N TYR A 245 -5.67 -22.16 -1.92
CA TYR A 245 -5.41 -23.58 -1.69
C TYR A 245 -5.58 -24.40 -2.98
N GLY A 246 -6.72 -24.24 -3.67
CA GLY A 246 -6.99 -24.94 -4.93
C GLY A 246 -6.00 -24.59 -6.04
N LYS A 247 -5.61 -23.32 -6.17
CA LYS A 247 -4.55 -22.87 -7.08
C LYS A 247 -3.28 -23.69 -6.87
N CYS A 248 -2.80 -23.75 -5.63
CA CYS A 248 -1.55 -24.43 -5.28
C CYS A 248 -1.64 -25.95 -5.50
N VAL A 249 -2.74 -26.58 -5.09
CA VAL A 249 -2.91 -28.04 -5.17
C VAL A 249 -3.10 -28.53 -6.60
N LEU A 250 -3.92 -27.84 -7.40
CA LEU A 250 -4.32 -28.30 -8.73
C LEU A 250 -3.32 -27.93 -9.83
N TYR A 251 -2.88 -26.67 -9.85
CA TYR A 251 -2.08 -26.13 -10.95
C TYR A 251 -0.60 -26.04 -10.60
N GLY A 252 -0.24 -26.48 -9.39
CA GLY A 252 1.10 -26.36 -8.87
C GLY A 252 1.55 -24.90 -8.90
N VAL A 253 2.85 -24.71 -9.09
CA VAL A 253 3.45 -23.38 -9.14
C VAL A 253 4.01 -23.07 -10.53
N THR A 254 4.00 -24.02 -11.45
CA THR A 254 4.85 -24.07 -12.66
C THR A 254 4.37 -23.27 -13.88
N GLU A 255 3.19 -22.65 -13.88
CA GLU A 255 2.62 -22.00 -15.09
C GLU A 255 2.78 -20.46 -15.14
N MET A 256 3.77 -19.86 -14.47
CA MET A 256 3.88 -18.39 -14.34
C MET A 256 4.84 -17.68 -15.30
N GLU A 257 5.68 -18.37 -16.07
CA GLU A 257 6.67 -17.72 -16.96
C GLU A 257 6.30 -17.82 -18.46
N GLU A 258 5.27 -17.11 -18.90
CA GLU A 258 5.14 -16.69 -20.31
C GLU A 258 4.49 -15.29 -20.43
N SER A 259 5.15 -14.23 -19.93
CA SER A 259 4.84 -12.83 -20.36
C SER A 259 5.82 -11.76 -19.83
N SER A 260 7.14 -11.97 -19.93
CA SER A 260 8.09 -10.87 -19.67
C SER A 260 9.43 -10.92 -20.41
N ASN A 261 9.64 -11.79 -21.41
CA ASN A 261 10.84 -11.76 -22.25
C ASN A 261 10.54 -11.35 -23.70
N GLY A 262 10.41 -10.03 -23.92
CA GLY A 262 10.54 -9.42 -25.24
C GLY A 262 12.00 -9.09 -25.52
N SER A 263 12.71 -10.03 -26.15
CA SER A 263 14.09 -9.86 -26.63
C SER A 263 14.17 -8.74 -27.67
N ARG A 264 14.93 -7.69 -27.37
CA ARG A 264 15.34 -6.67 -28.34
C ARG A 264 16.39 -7.26 -29.28
N ASN A 265 15.99 -7.62 -30.49
CA ASN A 265 16.92 -7.69 -31.62
C ASN A 265 16.74 -6.44 -32.48
N GLY A 266 17.86 -5.75 -32.73
CA GLY A 266 17.90 -4.51 -33.49
C GLY A 266 17.80 -4.70 -35.00
N SER A 267 17.26 -3.68 -35.66
CA SER A 267 17.74 -3.19 -36.94
C SER A 267 17.33 -1.74 -37.11
N SER A 268 18.34 -0.91 -37.30
CA SER A 268 18.38 0.50 -37.67
C SER A 268 17.50 0.88 -38.87
N VAL A 269 16.75 1.98 -38.78
CA VAL A 269 16.68 3.07 -39.79
C VAL A 269 16.30 4.36 -39.06
N GLU A 270 17.06 5.42 -39.33
CA GLU A 270 16.89 6.81 -38.88
C GLU A 270 15.68 7.46 -39.58
N ASP A 271 14.84 8.21 -38.85
CA ASP A 271 14.24 9.44 -39.36
C ASP A 271 13.76 10.34 -38.21
N GLU A 272 14.06 11.64 -38.31
CA GLU A 272 13.78 12.67 -37.32
C GLU A 272 12.39 13.31 -37.54
N GLY A 273 11.65 13.58 -36.45
CA GLY A 273 10.40 14.34 -36.49
C GLY A 273 9.79 14.55 -35.10
N GLU A 274 9.64 15.82 -34.71
CA GLU A 274 9.43 16.33 -33.36
C GLU A 274 8.14 15.92 -32.59
N VAL A 275 8.36 15.64 -31.30
CA VAL A 275 7.60 16.05 -30.10
C VAL A 275 6.07 15.96 -30.08
N SER A 276 5.56 14.98 -29.31
CA SER A 276 4.50 15.19 -28.32
C SER A 276 4.53 14.09 -27.25
N THR A 277 4.66 14.53 -26.00
CA THR A 277 4.84 13.75 -24.78
C THR A 277 3.54 13.13 -24.26
N SER A 278 3.49 11.80 -24.15
CA SER A 278 2.61 11.08 -23.20
C SER A 278 3.11 9.64 -23.02
N GLY A 279 4.22 9.50 -22.30
CA GLY A 279 4.73 8.22 -21.81
C GLY A 279 4.59 8.17 -20.30
N ARG A 280 3.60 7.41 -19.82
CA ARG A 280 3.29 7.26 -18.39
C ARG A 280 4.30 6.29 -17.77
N ASN A 281 5.33 6.85 -17.11
CA ASN A 281 6.23 6.11 -16.23
C ASN A 281 5.51 5.81 -14.90
N ASP A 282 5.43 4.54 -14.50
CA ASP A 282 5.02 4.14 -13.15
C ASP A 282 6.08 4.58 -12.13
N VAL A 283 5.87 5.76 -11.54
CA VAL A 283 6.64 6.26 -10.40
C VAL A 283 5.95 5.81 -9.12
N VAL A 284 6.59 4.94 -8.33
CA VAL A 284 6.17 4.64 -6.95
C VAL A 284 6.26 5.93 -6.12
N VAL A 285 5.11 6.48 -5.75
CA VAL A 285 5.03 7.68 -4.89
C VAL A 285 5.07 7.25 -3.43
N ASN A 286 6.14 7.65 -2.75
CA ASN A 286 6.33 7.38 -1.32
C ASN A 286 5.65 8.46 -0.46
N PRO A 287 4.99 8.09 0.67
CA PRO A 287 4.42 9.06 1.59
C PRO A 287 5.45 9.99 2.22
N PRO A 288 5.18 11.31 2.31
CA PRO A 288 5.93 12.26 3.12
C PRO A 288 6.12 11.74 4.55
N ASP A 289 7.28 12.00 5.14
CA ASP A 289 7.63 11.49 6.47
C ASP A 289 6.72 12.03 7.58
N GLU A 290 6.03 13.13 7.34
CA GLU A 290 5.03 13.72 8.25
C GLU A 290 3.75 12.87 8.34
N PHE A 291 3.50 12.03 7.34
CA PHE A 291 2.35 11.14 7.25
C PHE A 291 2.67 9.73 7.74
N ARG A 292 3.94 9.43 8.03
CA ARG A 292 4.40 8.12 8.48
C ARG A 292 4.42 8.01 10.01
N CYS A 293 3.99 6.85 10.49
CA CYS A 293 4.02 6.52 11.90
C CYS A 293 5.48 6.35 12.34
N PRO A 294 5.93 7.03 13.39
CA PRO A 294 7.31 6.89 13.86
C PRO A 294 7.66 5.52 14.48
N ILE A 295 6.68 4.63 14.68
CA ILE A 295 6.88 3.26 15.20
C ILE A 295 6.88 2.26 14.04
N SER A 296 5.82 2.25 13.23
CA SER A 296 5.69 1.28 12.13
C SER A 296 6.34 1.74 10.82
N LEU A 297 6.69 3.03 10.68
CA LEU A 297 7.21 3.67 9.46
C LEU A 297 6.25 3.66 8.27
N ASP A 298 5.08 3.04 8.42
CA ASP A 298 3.97 3.06 7.50
C ASP A 298 3.14 4.34 7.62
N LEU A 299 2.34 4.62 6.59
CA LEU A 299 1.34 5.69 6.60
C LEU A 299 0.40 5.59 7.82
N MET A 300 0.23 6.66 8.58
CA MET A 300 -0.67 6.70 9.74
C MET A 300 -2.12 6.70 9.28
N ARG A 301 -2.85 5.62 9.59
CA ARG A 301 -4.29 5.48 9.30
C ARG A 301 -5.13 6.18 10.36
N ASP A 302 -4.77 6.06 11.63
CA ASP A 302 -5.36 6.83 12.72
C ASP A 302 -4.31 7.61 13.52
N PRO A 303 -3.88 8.79 13.05
CA PRO A 303 -2.87 9.58 13.74
C PRO A 303 -3.40 10.07 15.10
N VAL A 304 -2.73 9.71 16.19
CA VAL A 304 -3.01 10.10 17.58
C VAL A 304 -1.78 10.73 18.24
N ILE A 305 -2.03 11.74 19.07
CA ILE A 305 -1.02 12.50 19.81
C ILE A 305 -0.91 11.91 21.21
N VAL A 306 0.31 11.57 21.60
CA VAL A 306 0.66 11.22 23.00
C VAL A 306 1.02 12.46 23.80
N ALA A 307 1.12 12.34 25.13
CA ALA A 307 1.40 13.44 26.06
C ALA A 307 2.64 14.31 25.72
N THR A 308 3.62 13.77 24.98
CA THR A 308 4.81 14.52 24.54
C THR A 308 4.59 15.33 23.27
N GLY A 309 3.36 15.40 22.74
CA GLY A 309 3.01 16.10 21.50
C GLY A 309 3.45 15.40 20.22
N GLN A 310 3.86 14.12 20.27
CA GLN A 310 4.22 13.34 19.08
C GLN A 310 3.03 12.57 18.56
N THR A 311 2.89 12.52 17.23
CA THR A 311 1.82 11.79 16.56
C THR A 311 2.31 10.42 16.11
N TYR A 312 1.48 9.40 16.31
CA TYR A 312 1.70 8.02 15.91
C TYR A 312 0.41 7.46 15.32
N ASP A 313 0.49 6.35 14.59
CA ASP A 313 -0.70 5.56 14.34
C ASP A 313 -1.19 4.96 15.67
N ARG A 314 -2.52 5.01 15.90
CA ARG A 314 -3.14 4.54 17.16
C ARG A 314 -2.74 3.12 17.49
N ILE A 315 -2.75 2.22 16.51
CA ILE A 315 -2.47 0.80 16.74
C ILE A 315 -1.04 0.64 17.24
N SER A 316 -0.11 1.30 16.55
CA SER A 316 1.33 1.22 16.85
C SER A 316 1.66 1.75 18.25
N ILE A 317 1.05 2.87 18.68
CA ILE A 317 1.34 3.45 20.00
C ILE A 317 0.57 2.78 21.13
N SER A 318 -0.62 2.22 20.86
CA SER A 318 -1.39 1.47 21.87
C SER A 318 -0.64 0.20 22.25
N ARG A 319 -0.14 -0.56 21.26
CA ARG A 319 0.69 -1.75 21.49
C ARG A 319 1.95 -1.44 22.30
N TRP A 320 2.59 -0.31 22.03
CA TRP A 320 3.76 0.14 22.79
C TRP A 320 3.44 0.39 24.28
N ILE A 321 2.31 1.02 24.58
CA ILE A 321 1.88 1.28 25.95
C ILE A 321 1.45 -0.02 26.65
N GLU A 322 0.73 -0.90 25.94
CA GLU A 322 0.27 -2.20 26.43
C GLU A 322 1.43 -3.17 26.74
N ALA A 323 2.55 -3.06 26.02
CA ALA A 323 3.79 -3.77 26.31
C ALA A 323 4.52 -3.28 27.58
N GLY A 324 3.90 -2.38 28.36
CA GLY A 324 4.45 -1.86 29.61
C GLY A 324 5.44 -0.71 29.44
N HIS A 325 5.52 -0.10 28.25
CA HIS A 325 6.39 1.05 28.02
C HIS A 325 5.66 2.37 28.31
N HIS A 326 6.13 3.08 29.34
CA HIS A 326 5.61 4.40 29.72
C HIS A 326 6.43 5.55 29.12
N THR A 327 7.07 5.31 27.98
CA THR A 327 7.93 6.28 27.28
C THR A 327 7.40 6.53 25.88
N CYS A 328 7.70 7.69 25.32
CA CYS A 328 7.35 8.06 23.96
C CYS A 328 8.38 7.44 22.99
N PRO A 329 7.99 6.53 22.07
CA PRO A 329 8.93 5.78 21.22
C PRO A 329 9.92 6.64 20.45
N LYS A 330 9.44 7.74 19.86
CA LYS A 330 10.22 8.64 19.01
C LYS A 330 11.08 9.61 19.78
N SER A 331 10.68 10.01 20.99
CA SER A 331 11.37 11.06 21.76
C SER A 331 12.15 10.56 22.98
N GLY A 332 11.90 9.33 23.41
CA GLY A 332 12.45 8.72 24.62
C GLY A 332 11.96 9.33 25.94
N GLN A 333 11.04 10.30 25.90
CA GLN A 333 10.53 10.98 27.10
C GLN A 333 9.47 10.13 27.81
N LYS A 334 9.48 10.11 29.14
CA LYS A 334 8.42 9.46 29.93
C LYS A 334 7.07 10.16 29.69
N LEU A 335 6.05 9.38 29.36
CA LEU A 335 4.69 9.88 29.16
C LEU A 335 4.11 10.30 30.51
N ILE A 336 3.73 11.57 30.66
CA ILE A 336 3.06 12.07 31.88
C ILE A 336 1.66 11.46 32.05
N HIS A 337 1.04 11.02 30.95
CA HIS A 337 -0.20 10.23 30.93
C HIS A 337 -0.24 9.38 29.64
N VAL A 338 -1.05 8.33 29.64
CA VAL A 338 -1.20 7.39 28.50
C VAL A 338 -2.34 7.74 27.54
N ASN A 339 -3.06 8.86 27.78
CA ASN A 339 -4.17 9.26 26.93
C ASN A 339 -3.70 9.56 25.49
N LEU A 340 -4.43 9.00 24.51
CA LEU A 340 -4.20 9.17 23.07
C LEU A 340 -5.25 10.14 22.49
N ILE A 341 -4.81 11.32 22.07
CA ILE A 341 -5.68 12.37 21.53
C ILE A 341 -5.70 12.28 20.00
N PRO A 342 -6.85 12.06 19.34
CA PRO A 342 -6.90 11.99 17.87
C PRO A 342 -6.39 13.27 17.19
N ASN A 343 -5.54 13.14 16.16
CA ASN A 343 -5.05 14.24 15.34
C ASN A 343 -5.84 14.35 14.03
N TYR A 344 -7.05 14.89 14.12
CA TYR A 344 -7.94 15.02 12.96
C TYR A 344 -7.35 15.87 11.82
N ALA A 345 -6.54 16.88 12.14
CA ALA A 345 -5.91 17.74 11.16
C ALA A 345 -4.88 16.97 10.31
N LEU A 346 -3.99 16.21 10.95
CA LEU A 346 -3.03 15.37 10.24
C LEU A 346 -3.73 14.27 9.45
N ARG A 347 -4.79 13.67 10.02
CA ARG A 347 -5.59 12.67 9.31
C ARG A 347 -6.17 13.19 8.01
N SER A 348 -6.73 14.42 8.01
CA SER A 348 -7.26 15.05 6.79
C SER A 348 -6.16 15.32 5.76
N LEU A 349 -4.96 15.75 6.18
CA LEU A 349 -3.83 15.95 5.27
C LEU A 349 -3.33 14.64 4.66
N ILE A 350 -3.28 13.58 5.45
CA ILE A 350 -2.91 12.24 4.97
C ILE A 350 -3.95 11.73 3.97
N SER A 351 -5.25 11.86 4.27
CA SER A 351 -6.31 11.47 3.34
C SER A 351 -6.22 12.22 2.01
N GLN A 352 -6.01 13.54 2.06
CA GLN A 352 -5.89 14.35 0.84
C GLN A 352 -4.66 13.95 0.02
N TRP A 353 -3.53 13.70 0.68
CA TRP A 353 -2.34 13.22 0.01
C TRP A 353 -2.54 11.84 -0.63
N CYS A 354 -3.22 10.93 0.06
CA CYS A 354 -3.58 9.63 -0.50
C CYS A 354 -4.50 9.74 -1.71
N GLU A 355 -5.44 10.69 -1.71
CA GLU A 355 -6.32 10.98 -2.85
C GLU A 355 -5.52 11.51 -4.06
N ASP A 356 -4.62 12.47 -3.82
CA ASP A 356 -3.79 13.11 -4.86
C ASP A 356 -2.85 12.12 -5.56
N TYR A 357 -2.42 11.06 -4.86
CA TYR A 357 -1.48 10.06 -5.37
C TYR A 357 -2.08 8.66 -5.57
N HIS A 358 -3.40 8.52 -5.48
CA HIS A 358 -4.14 7.26 -5.67
C HIS A 358 -3.69 6.10 -4.75
N ILE A 359 -3.39 6.40 -3.49
CA ILE A 359 -2.98 5.43 -2.48
C ILE A 359 -4.20 5.06 -1.61
N PRO A 360 -4.54 3.77 -1.43
CA PRO A 360 -5.67 3.35 -0.59
C PRO A 360 -5.52 3.83 0.86
N PHE A 361 -6.55 4.50 1.42
CA PHE A 361 -6.55 5.07 2.78
C PHE A 361 -7.90 4.90 3.49
N ASP A 362 -7.98 3.93 4.41
CA ASP A 362 -9.19 3.63 5.18
C ASP A 362 -9.38 4.59 6.37
N LYS A 363 -10.62 5.03 6.63
CA LYS A 363 -10.95 5.88 7.80
C LYS A 363 -11.21 5.02 9.04
N PRO A 364 -10.67 5.37 10.22
CA PRO A 364 -10.99 4.67 11.47
C PRO A 364 -12.35 5.14 12.01
N GLU A 365 -13.18 4.18 12.43
CA GLU A 365 -14.52 4.39 12.99
C GLU A 365 -14.52 5.30 14.24
N LYS A 366 -15.60 6.05 14.43
CA LYS A 366 -15.81 6.91 15.60
C LYS A 366 -16.24 6.07 16.81
N GLY A 367 -15.27 5.75 17.66
CA GLY A 367 -15.38 5.59 19.12
C GLY A 367 -16.60 4.85 19.69
N SER A 368 -16.37 3.61 20.13
CA SER A 368 -17.02 3.05 21.32
C SER A 368 -15.98 2.46 22.27
N LYS A 369 -16.28 2.59 23.56
CA LYS A 369 -15.39 2.34 24.69
C LYS A 369 -15.09 0.84 24.86
N GLY A 370 -13.83 0.53 25.11
CA GLY A 370 -13.40 -0.59 25.96
C GLY A 370 -13.49 -1.99 25.36
N GLY A 371 -12.36 -2.48 24.85
CA GLY A 371 -12.17 -3.88 24.47
C GLY A 371 -11.02 -3.98 23.48
N GLY A 372 -9.90 -4.56 23.92
CA GLY A 372 -8.81 -4.92 23.00
C GLY A 372 -9.35 -5.86 21.93
N GLY A 373 -9.14 -5.52 20.66
CA GLY A 373 -9.56 -6.30 19.52
C GLY A 373 -8.92 -5.73 18.27
N ASN A 374 -8.09 -6.54 17.62
CA ASN A 374 -7.46 -6.23 16.35
C ASN A 374 -8.51 -5.86 15.30
N ASN A 375 -8.39 -4.72 14.61
CA ASN A 375 -9.02 -4.52 13.29
C ASN A 375 -8.18 -5.20 12.20
N GLN A 376 -7.94 -6.49 12.36
CA GLN A 376 -7.94 -7.42 11.24
C GLN A 376 -9.28 -8.13 11.38
N VAL A 377 -10.02 -8.26 10.27
CA VAL A 377 -11.11 -9.23 10.17
C VAL A 377 -10.61 -10.50 10.84
N ALA A 378 -11.23 -10.94 11.92
CA ALA A 378 -10.85 -12.21 12.54
C ALA A 378 -10.95 -13.24 11.41
N SER A 379 -9.80 -13.75 10.96
CA SER A 379 -9.77 -14.73 9.88
C SER A 379 -10.64 -15.88 10.34
N SER A 380 -11.71 -16.16 9.59
CA SER A 380 -12.62 -17.23 9.99
C SER A 380 -11.82 -18.54 10.06
N LYS A 381 -12.24 -19.47 10.93
CA LYS A 381 -11.51 -20.73 11.15
C LYS A 381 -11.21 -21.45 9.83
N ALA A 382 -12.15 -21.46 8.88
CA ALA A 382 -11.97 -22.05 7.56
C ALA A 382 -10.87 -21.35 6.73
N ALA A 383 -10.80 -20.02 6.74
CA ALA A 383 -9.76 -19.27 6.03
C ALA A 383 -8.37 -19.51 6.63
N LEU A 384 -8.28 -19.52 7.96
CA LEU A 384 -7.03 -19.81 8.66
C LEU A 384 -6.54 -21.22 8.33
N GLU A 385 -7.45 -22.20 8.36
CA GLU A 385 -7.10 -23.59 8.07
C GLU A 385 -6.74 -23.81 6.59
N ALA A 386 -7.44 -23.15 5.65
CA ALA A 386 -7.05 -23.13 4.24
C ALA A 386 -5.63 -22.57 4.05
N THR A 387 -5.28 -21.50 4.77
CA THR A 387 -3.92 -20.95 4.77
C THR A 387 -2.90 -21.93 5.32
N LYS A 388 -3.19 -22.62 6.43
CA LYS A 388 -2.27 -23.64 6.99
C LYS A 388 -2.05 -24.81 6.04
N MET A 389 -3.12 -25.31 5.41
CA MET A 389 -3.02 -26.37 4.40
C MET A 389 -2.19 -25.91 3.20
N THR A 390 -2.42 -24.68 2.73
CA THR A 390 -1.64 -24.06 1.64
C THR A 390 -0.16 -23.94 2.02
N ALA A 391 0.15 -23.42 3.20
CA ALA A 391 1.51 -23.30 3.71
C ALA A 391 2.20 -24.66 3.80
N SER A 392 1.51 -25.66 4.37
CA SER A 392 2.04 -27.03 4.50
C SER A 392 2.31 -27.68 3.15
N PHE A 393 1.41 -27.51 2.18
CA PHE A 393 1.60 -27.99 0.81
C PHE A 393 2.81 -27.33 0.14
N LEU A 394 2.91 -26.00 0.24
CA LEU A 394 4.03 -25.23 -0.31
C LEU A 394 5.35 -25.67 0.33
N VAL A 395 5.42 -25.81 1.66
CA VAL A 395 6.65 -26.28 2.33
C VAL A 395 7.02 -27.70 1.91
N GLY A 396 6.06 -28.60 1.73
CA GLY A 396 6.31 -29.92 1.16
C GLY A 396 6.96 -29.85 -0.22
N LYS A 397 6.45 -28.99 -1.11
CA LYS A 397 7.05 -28.75 -2.44
C LYS A 397 8.39 -28.03 -2.38
N LEU A 398 8.62 -27.18 -1.38
CA LEU A 398 9.92 -26.55 -1.14
C LEU A 398 10.98 -27.59 -0.76
N ALA A 399 10.58 -28.56 0.06
CA ALA A 399 11.45 -29.63 0.56
C ALA A 399 11.84 -30.65 -0.52
N THR A 400 10.89 -31.05 -1.38
CA THR A 400 11.09 -32.16 -2.34
C THR A 400 11.16 -31.72 -3.81
N GLY A 401 10.90 -30.44 -4.11
CA GLY A 401 10.81 -29.93 -5.48
C GLY A 401 12.17 -29.79 -6.17
N SER A 402 12.15 -29.74 -7.51
CA SER A 402 13.30 -29.33 -8.30
C SER A 402 13.64 -27.85 -8.04
N PRO A 403 14.84 -27.36 -8.41
CA PRO A 403 15.21 -25.96 -8.22
C PRO A 403 14.19 -24.96 -8.81
N GLU A 404 13.62 -25.27 -9.97
CA GLU A 404 12.59 -24.42 -10.60
C GLU A 404 11.28 -24.41 -9.78
N VAL A 405 10.90 -25.56 -9.21
CA VAL A 405 9.75 -25.63 -8.29
C VAL A 405 10.04 -24.87 -7.01
N GLN A 406 11.25 -24.99 -6.44
CA GLN A 406 11.65 -24.28 -5.23
C GLN A 406 11.64 -22.76 -5.41
N LYS A 407 12.18 -22.26 -6.53
CA LYS A 407 12.13 -20.84 -6.92
C LYS A 407 10.71 -20.29 -6.86
N GLN A 408 9.78 -21.06 -7.41
CA GLN A 408 8.41 -20.65 -7.60
C GLN A 408 7.57 -20.82 -6.33
N VAL A 409 7.84 -21.87 -5.53
CA VAL A 409 7.29 -22.01 -4.17
C VAL A 409 7.77 -20.87 -3.26
N ALA A 410 9.06 -20.48 -3.34
CA ALA A 410 9.58 -19.35 -2.57
C ALA A 410 8.88 -18.04 -2.97
N TYR A 411 8.53 -17.87 -4.24
CA TYR A 411 7.71 -16.75 -4.73
C TYR A 411 6.30 -16.76 -4.10
N GLU A 412 5.60 -17.89 -4.11
CA GLU A 412 4.26 -17.98 -3.48
C GLU A 412 4.31 -17.75 -1.97
N LEU A 413 5.32 -18.30 -1.27
CA LEU A 413 5.51 -18.04 0.17
C LEU A 413 5.79 -16.56 0.45
N ARG A 414 6.56 -15.88 -0.42
CA ARG A 414 6.78 -14.43 -0.36
C ARG A 414 5.44 -13.67 -0.48
N LEU A 415 4.58 -14.04 -1.42
CA LEU A 415 3.26 -13.43 -1.61
C LEU A 415 2.34 -13.70 -0.42
N LEU A 416 2.25 -14.96 0.03
CA LEU A 416 1.40 -15.36 1.14
C LEU A 416 1.81 -14.64 2.45
N ALA A 417 3.12 -14.52 2.71
CA ALA A 417 3.65 -13.80 3.88
C ALA A 417 3.44 -12.27 3.81
N LYS A 418 3.19 -11.71 2.62
CA LYS A 418 2.85 -10.28 2.47
C LYS A 418 1.46 -9.99 3.05
N CYS A 419 0.54 -10.95 3.00
CA CYS A 419 -0.87 -10.80 3.34
C CYS A 419 -1.16 -11.18 4.81
N GLY A 420 -1.11 -10.21 5.73
CA GLY A 420 -1.59 -10.41 7.11
C GLY A 420 -0.66 -11.18 8.05
N THR A 421 -0.94 -11.11 9.37
CA THR A 421 -0.13 -11.75 10.41
C THR A 421 -0.39 -13.24 10.53
N ASP A 422 -1.63 -13.68 10.31
CA ASP A 422 -2.02 -15.09 10.40
C ASP A 422 -1.29 -15.96 9.36
N ASN A 423 -1.14 -15.44 8.12
CA ASN A 423 -0.37 -16.13 7.10
C ASN A 423 1.09 -16.29 7.48
N ARG A 424 1.70 -15.26 8.09
CA ARG A 424 3.10 -15.31 8.54
C ARG A 424 3.28 -16.35 9.65
N MET A 425 2.31 -16.47 10.54
CA MET A 425 2.29 -17.51 11.58
C MET A 425 2.18 -18.89 10.93
N CYS A 426 1.19 -19.13 10.07
CA CYS A 426 0.96 -20.42 9.43
C CYS A 426 2.17 -20.89 8.60
N ILE A 427 2.83 -19.99 7.87
CA ILE A 427 4.04 -20.32 7.09
C ILE A 427 5.19 -20.76 8.00
N ALA A 428 5.38 -20.07 9.13
CA ALA A 428 6.43 -20.42 10.07
C ALA A 428 6.15 -21.74 10.80
N GLU A 429 4.90 -21.96 11.22
CA GLU A 429 4.43 -23.21 11.85
C GLU A 429 4.53 -24.41 10.90
N ALA A 430 4.28 -24.20 9.60
CA ALA A 430 4.48 -25.22 8.57
C ALA A 430 5.97 -25.59 8.34
N GLY A 431 6.92 -24.90 8.97
CA GLY A 431 8.34 -25.23 8.89
C GLY A 431 9.05 -24.66 7.65
N ALA A 432 8.55 -23.56 7.06
CA ALA A 432 9.15 -22.97 5.87
C ALA A 432 10.57 -22.38 6.08
N ILE A 433 10.83 -21.86 7.28
CA ILE A 433 12.01 -21.01 7.57
C ILE A 433 13.33 -21.72 7.24
N PRO A 434 13.62 -22.95 7.70
CA PRO A 434 14.90 -23.62 7.40
C PRO A 434 15.16 -23.80 5.89
N TYR A 435 14.12 -24.12 5.13
CA TYR A 435 14.23 -24.27 3.67
C TYR A 435 14.48 -22.92 2.99
N LEU A 436 13.78 -21.86 3.40
CA LEU A 436 14.02 -20.50 2.90
C LEU A 436 15.46 -20.04 3.22
N VAL A 437 15.98 -20.38 4.39
CA VAL A 437 17.38 -20.10 4.76
C VAL A 437 18.36 -20.82 3.83
N THR A 438 18.08 -22.07 3.46
CA THR A 438 18.93 -22.82 2.50
C THR A 438 18.93 -22.17 1.12
N LEU A 439 17.78 -21.65 0.68
CA LEU A 439 17.66 -20.98 -0.61
C LEU A 439 18.39 -19.63 -0.70
N LEU A 440 18.80 -19.03 0.41
CA LEU A 440 19.63 -17.82 0.40
C LEU A 440 21.00 -18.04 -0.26
N SER A 441 21.51 -19.27 -0.24
CA SER A 441 22.76 -19.65 -0.91
C SER A 441 22.57 -20.06 -2.38
N SER A 442 21.36 -19.90 -2.93
CA SER A 442 21.10 -20.20 -4.35
C SER A 442 21.89 -19.28 -5.27
N LYS A 443 22.40 -19.85 -6.37
CA LYS A 443 23.08 -19.09 -7.43
C LYS A 443 22.11 -18.39 -8.38
N ASP A 444 20.83 -18.77 -8.35
CA ASP A 444 19.79 -18.09 -9.13
C ASP A 444 19.35 -16.82 -8.38
N PRO A 445 19.54 -15.61 -8.96
CA PRO A 445 19.21 -14.35 -8.29
C PRO A 445 17.74 -14.26 -7.90
N LYS A 446 16.82 -14.77 -8.74
CA LYS A 446 15.38 -14.72 -8.46
C LYS A 446 15.01 -15.59 -7.26
N THR A 447 15.56 -16.79 -7.17
CA THR A 447 15.37 -17.70 -6.03
C THR A 447 15.87 -17.08 -4.73
N GLN A 448 17.09 -16.53 -4.74
CA GLN A 448 17.68 -15.87 -3.58
C GLN A 448 16.84 -14.65 -3.15
N GLU A 449 16.40 -13.83 -4.11
CA GLU A 449 15.56 -12.67 -3.86
C GLU A 449 14.21 -13.07 -3.23
N ASN A 450 13.55 -14.08 -3.78
CA ASN A 450 12.29 -14.57 -3.24
C ASN A 450 12.45 -15.11 -1.81
N ALA A 451 13.53 -15.85 -1.56
CA ALA A 451 13.83 -16.39 -0.23
C ALA A 451 14.09 -15.28 0.81
N VAL A 452 14.94 -14.30 0.50
CA VAL A 452 15.23 -13.20 1.43
C VAL A 452 14.01 -12.30 1.66
N THR A 453 13.19 -12.09 0.62
CA THR A 453 11.97 -11.29 0.76
C THR A 453 10.90 -12.02 1.56
N ALA A 454 10.77 -13.33 1.41
CA ALA A 454 9.89 -14.14 2.25
C ALA A 454 10.34 -14.06 3.72
N LEU A 455 11.63 -14.21 4.00
CA LEU A 455 12.18 -14.07 5.37
C LEU A 455 11.98 -12.67 5.94
N LEU A 456 12.13 -11.62 5.13
CA LEU A 456 11.79 -10.25 5.51
C LEU A 456 10.33 -10.18 5.96
N ASN A 457 9.39 -10.61 5.12
CA ASN A 457 7.96 -10.57 5.41
C ASN A 457 7.61 -11.36 6.67
N LEU A 458 8.18 -12.56 6.83
CA LEU A 458 8.00 -13.39 8.03
C LEU A 458 8.57 -12.73 9.29
N SER A 459 9.71 -12.05 9.17
CA SER A 459 10.38 -11.39 10.31
C SER A 459 9.56 -10.26 10.91
N ILE A 460 8.65 -9.64 10.15
CA ILE A 460 7.81 -8.54 10.65
C ILE A 460 6.88 -9.02 11.76
N TYR A 461 6.53 -10.31 11.82
CA TYR A 461 5.80 -10.89 12.94
C TYR A 461 6.74 -11.31 14.07
N ASP A 462 6.55 -10.77 15.28
CA ASP A 462 7.52 -10.90 16.37
C ASP A 462 7.79 -12.34 16.81
N ASN A 463 6.77 -13.19 16.86
CA ASN A 463 6.91 -14.60 17.24
C ASN A 463 7.77 -15.39 16.24
N ASN A 464 7.85 -14.96 14.98
CA ASN A 464 8.67 -15.62 13.97
C ASN A 464 10.16 -15.26 14.09
N LYS A 465 10.52 -14.14 14.74
CA LYS A 465 11.92 -13.70 14.80
C LYS A 465 12.80 -14.73 15.51
N ALA A 466 12.30 -15.35 16.59
CA ALA A 466 13.02 -16.42 17.29
C ALA A 466 13.25 -17.65 16.40
N LEU A 467 12.24 -18.04 15.62
CA LEU A 467 12.35 -19.16 14.67
C LEU A 467 13.39 -18.87 13.59
N ILE A 468 13.44 -17.65 13.05
CA ILE A 468 14.44 -17.21 12.06
C ILE A 468 15.85 -17.27 12.64
N ILE A 469 16.06 -16.77 13.86
CA ILE A 469 17.37 -16.81 14.53
C ILE A 469 17.80 -18.25 14.80
N ASN A 470 16.91 -19.08 15.35
CA ASN A 470 17.18 -20.48 15.69
C ASN A 470 17.44 -21.35 14.46
N ALA A 471 16.89 -20.99 13.30
CA ALA A 471 17.17 -21.64 12.02
C ALA A 471 18.57 -21.29 11.45
N GLY A 472 19.37 -20.47 12.14
CA GLY A 472 20.72 -20.11 11.70
C GLY A 472 20.74 -19.09 10.54
N ALA A 473 19.67 -18.31 10.37
CA ALA A 473 19.52 -17.43 9.21
C ALA A 473 20.51 -16.26 9.14
N LEU A 474 21.16 -15.88 10.24
CA LEU A 474 21.98 -14.66 10.30
C LEU A 474 23.14 -14.66 9.30
N ASP A 475 23.96 -15.71 9.27
CA ASP A 475 25.13 -15.74 8.37
C ASP A 475 24.71 -15.75 6.89
N PRO A 476 23.73 -16.57 6.46
CA PRO A 476 23.18 -16.48 5.10
C PRO A 476 22.57 -15.12 4.74
N ILE A 477 21.83 -14.48 5.65
CA ILE A 477 21.29 -13.12 5.41
C ILE A 477 22.43 -12.11 5.23
N ILE A 478 23.48 -12.20 6.05
CA ILE A 478 24.66 -11.32 5.94
C ILE A 478 25.44 -11.59 4.64
N GLU A 479 25.48 -12.83 4.17
CA GLU A 479 26.06 -13.17 2.88
C GLU A 479 25.27 -12.51 1.73
N VAL A 480 23.93 -12.60 1.75
CA VAL A 480 23.05 -11.93 0.77
C VAL A 480 23.21 -10.41 0.84
N LEU A 481 23.34 -9.82 2.02
CA LEU A 481 23.60 -8.38 2.18
C LEU A 481 24.88 -7.93 1.43
N ARG A 482 25.92 -8.76 1.48
CA ARG A 482 27.24 -8.43 0.92
C ARG A 482 27.36 -8.76 -0.55
N PHE A 483 26.82 -9.91 -0.96
CA PHE A 483 27.10 -10.53 -2.26
C PHE A 483 25.81 -10.95 -2.99
N GLY A 484 24.65 -10.48 -2.56
CA GLY A 484 23.37 -10.81 -3.17
C GLY A 484 23.34 -10.49 -4.67
N GLY A 485 22.67 -11.35 -5.45
CA GLY A 485 22.64 -11.28 -6.91
C GLY A 485 21.90 -10.07 -7.48
N SER A 486 21.08 -9.39 -6.67
CA SER A 486 20.38 -8.15 -7.01
C SER A 486 20.53 -7.11 -5.90
N MET A 487 20.45 -5.82 -6.26
CA MET A 487 20.38 -4.76 -5.26
C MET A 487 19.17 -4.94 -4.34
N GLU A 488 18.01 -5.32 -4.90
CA GLU A 488 16.80 -5.63 -4.12
C GLU A 488 17.05 -6.71 -3.06
N SER A 489 17.79 -7.78 -3.39
CA SER A 489 18.15 -8.83 -2.41
C SER A 489 18.98 -8.28 -1.25
N ARG A 490 19.96 -7.41 -1.54
CA ARG A 490 20.82 -6.78 -0.52
C ARG A 490 20.02 -5.84 0.39
N GLU A 491 19.08 -5.09 -0.20
CA GLU A 491 18.18 -4.20 0.53
C GLU A 491 17.22 -4.99 1.43
N ASN A 492 16.61 -6.06 0.91
CA ASN A 492 15.76 -6.95 1.68
C ASN A 492 16.52 -7.64 2.83
N ALA A 493 17.79 -7.99 2.62
CA ALA A 493 18.64 -8.53 3.68
C ALA A 493 18.88 -7.50 4.79
N ALA A 494 19.19 -6.24 4.44
CA ALA A 494 19.34 -5.16 5.41
C ALA A 494 18.04 -4.89 6.18
N ALA A 495 16.91 -4.84 5.49
CA ALA A 495 15.58 -4.68 6.11
C ALA A 495 15.24 -5.85 7.05
N THR A 496 15.67 -7.07 6.71
CA THR A 496 15.49 -8.25 7.58
C THR A 496 16.33 -8.12 8.85
N LEU A 497 17.60 -7.70 8.74
CA LEU A 497 18.45 -7.43 9.90
C LEU A 497 17.90 -6.28 10.76
N PHE A 498 17.36 -5.22 10.14
CA PHE A 498 16.67 -4.15 10.84
C PHE A 498 15.49 -4.69 11.66
N SER A 499 14.59 -5.47 11.03
CA SER A 499 13.44 -6.09 11.69
C SER A 499 13.83 -6.98 12.88
N LEU A 500 14.88 -7.80 12.71
CA LEU A 500 15.40 -8.67 13.78
C LEU A 500 16.06 -7.86 14.92
N SER A 501 16.78 -6.79 14.59
CA SER A 501 17.52 -5.96 15.56
C SER A 501 16.64 -5.14 16.51
N VAL A 502 15.32 -5.11 16.30
CA VAL A 502 14.36 -4.52 17.24
C VAL A 502 14.43 -5.23 18.60
N VAL A 503 14.69 -6.55 18.59
CA VAL A 503 14.86 -7.37 19.80
C VAL A 503 16.25 -7.14 20.42
N ASP A 504 16.29 -6.87 21.73
CA ASP A 504 17.49 -6.51 22.47
C ASP A 504 18.57 -7.61 22.49
N GLU A 505 18.18 -8.88 22.51
CA GLU A 505 19.14 -9.98 22.42
C GLU A 505 19.76 -10.07 21.02
N TYR A 506 18.96 -9.84 19.97
CA TYR A 506 19.39 -10.06 18.60
C TYR A 506 20.34 -8.97 18.09
N LYS A 507 20.22 -7.72 18.55
CA LYS A 507 21.22 -6.68 18.23
C LYS A 507 22.63 -7.01 18.73
N ILE A 508 22.75 -7.74 19.84
CA ILE A 508 24.04 -8.20 20.36
C ILE A 508 24.59 -9.30 19.46
N VAL A 509 23.77 -10.29 19.11
CA VAL A 509 24.20 -11.44 18.29
C VAL A 509 24.53 -11.00 16.86
N ILE A 510 23.72 -10.12 16.26
CA ILE A 510 23.97 -9.54 14.93
C ILE A 510 25.26 -8.72 14.95
N GLY A 511 25.44 -7.84 15.93
CA GLY A 511 26.62 -6.98 16.03
C GLY A 511 27.93 -7.74 16.25
N LYS A 512 27.89 -8.93 16.88
CA LYS A 512 29.05 -9.83 17.02
C LYS A 512 29.48 -10.48 15.70
N ARG A 513 28.64 -10.48 14.65
CA ARG A 513 29.01 -11.05 13.36
C ARG A 513 29.94 -10.08 12.62
N PRO A 514 31.19 -10.46 12.33
CA PRO A 514 32.21 -9.54 11.82
C PRO A 514 31.85 -8.94 10.46
N ALA A 515 30.98 -9.61 9.69
CA ALA A 515 30.56 -9.18 8.37
C ALA A 515 29.25 -8.37 8.35
N ALA A 516 28.48 -8.34 9.45
CA ALA A 516 27.18 -7.68 9.48
C ALA A 516 27.29 -6.16 9.33
N ILE A 517 28.03 -5.52 10.24
CA ILE A 517 28.22 -4.07 10.24
C ILE A 517 28.94 -3.60 8.97
N PRO A 518 30.07 -4.20 8.53
CA PRO A 518 30.70 -3.82 7.27
C PRO A 518 29.77 -3.98 6.06
N GLY A 519 28.93 -5.02 6.02
CA GLY A 519 27.94 -5.22 4.96
C GLY A 519 26.89 -4.10 4.92
N LEU A 520 26.39 -3.69 6.09
CA LEU A 520 25.45 -2.57 6.19
C LEU A 520 26.10 -1.25 5.81
N VAL A 521 27.36 -1.02 6.20
CA VAL A 521 28.12 0.18 5.83
C VAL A 521 28.41 0.23 4.33
N ALA A 522 28.65 -0.90 3.68
CA ALA A 522 28.76 -0.98 2.23
C ALA A 522 27.43 -0.65 1.55
N LEU A 523 26.29 -1.18 2.05
CA LEU A 523 24.98 -0.83 1.50
C LEU A 523 24.60 0.64 1.75
N LEU A 524 25.05 1.24 2.86
CA LEU A 524 24.88 2.66 3.12
C LEU A 524 25.60 3.54 2.08
N ARG A 525 26.71 3.04 1.51
CA ARG A 525 27.47 3.71 0.44
C ARG A 525 26.83 3.50 -0.93
N ASP A 526 26.57 2.24 -1.27
CA ASP A 526 26.29 1.80 -2.65
C ASP A 526 24.79 1.53 -2.91
N GLY A 527 23.96 1.55 -1.86
CA GLY A 527 22.53 1.27 -1.93
C GLY A 527 21.72 2.32 -2.67
N THR A 528 20.50 1.97 -3.08
CA THR A 528 19.62 2.95 -3.73
C THR A 528 19.27 4.09 -2.76
N PRO A 529 19.19 5.36 -3.22
CA PRO A 529 18.97 6.50 -2.33
C PRO A 529 17.64 6.43 -1.56
N ARG A 530 16.59 5.86 -2.18
CA ARG A 530 15.24 5.82 -1.60
C ARG A 530 15.02 4.67 -0.63
N ARG A 531 15.74 3.55 -0.79
CA ARG A 531 15.49 2.31 -0.05
C ARG A 531 16.77 1.77 0.60
N GLY A 532 17.75 1.35 -0.20
CA GLY A 532 18.92 0.65 0.34
C GLY A 532 19.72 1.43 1.37
N LYS A 533 19.98 2.72 1.13
CA LYS A 533 20.68 3.56 2.12
C LYS A 533 19.85 3.72 3.42
N LYS A 534 18.52 3.83 3.30
CA LYS A 534 17.60 3.97 4.45
C LYS A 534 17.50 2.69 5.28
N ASP A 535 17.38 1.54 4.62
CA ASP A 535 17.33 0.24 5.28
C ASP A 535 18.65 -0.04 6.02
N ALA A 536 19.79 0.29 5.39
CA ALA A 536 21.10 0.21 6.02
C ALA A 536 21.25 1.13 7.24
N ALA A 537 20.86 2.41 7.10
CA ALA A 537 20.91 3.38 8.20
C ALA A 537 20.00 2.96 9.38
N SER A 538 18.81 2.45 9.09
CA SER A 538 17.85 1.98 10.10
C SER A 538 18.37 0.77 10.86
N ALA A 539 18.96 -0.21 10.16
CA ALA A 539 19.63 -1.35 10.78
C ALA A 539 20.79 -0.90 11.67
N LEU A 540 21.68 -0.03 11.16
CA LEU A 540 22.80 0.52 11.93
C LEU A 540 22.34 1.31 13.15
N PHE A 541 21.25 2.08 13.04
CA PHE A 541 20.64 2.79 14.15
C PHE A 541 20.23 1.83 15.28
N ASN A 542 19.45 0.79 14.97
CA ASN A 542 19.02 -0.19 15.98
C ASN A 542 20.20 -0.93 16.61
N LEU A 543 21.21 -1.31 15.80
CA LEU A 543 22.42 -1.95 16.32
C LEU A 543 23.23 -1.02 17.23
N ALA A 544 23.32 0.28 16.90
CA ALA A 544 24.05 1.29 17.67
C ALA A 544 23.39 1.66 19.00
N VAL A 545 22.11 1.32 19.21
CA VAL A 545 21.45 1.44 20.52
C VAL A 545 22.20 0.62 21.57
N TYR A 546 22.69 -0.57 21.20
CA TYR A 546 23.58 -1.34 22.04
C TYR A 546 25.01 -0.78 22.00
N HIS A 547 25.50 -0.33 23.15
CA HIS A 547 26.81 0.31 23.26
C HIS A 547 27.98 -0.52 22.73
N GLY A 548 27.94 -1.85 22.89
CA GLY A 548 29.01 -2.74 22.44
C GLY A 548 29.20 -2.80 20.92
N ASN A 549 28.23 -2.31 20.13
CA ASN A 549 28.34 -2.29 18.66
C ASN A 549 28.93 -0.98 18.13
N LYS A 550 28.99 0.08 18.94
CA LYS A 550 29.36 1.43 18.47
C LYS A 550 30.78 1.49 17.93
N SER A 551 31.75 0.85 18.61
CA SER A 551 33.14 0.79 18.15
C SER A 551 33.24 0.12 16.78
N SER A 552 32.61 -1.03 16.59
CA SER A 552 32.60 -1.74 15.30
C SER A 552 31.96 -0.93 14.17
N ILE A 553 30.90 -0.17 14.45
CA ILE A 553 30.29 0.77 13.48
C ILE A 553 31.29 1.85 13.06
N VAL A 554 32.01 2.43 14.03
CA VAL A 554 33.03 3.46 13.77
C VAL A 554 34.21 2.89 12.98
N GLU A 555 34.76 1.76 13.43
CA GLU A 555 35.89 1.06 12.80
C GLU A 555 35.60 0.60 11.37
N SER A 556 34.34 0.32 11.04
CA SER A 556 33.90 -0.02 9.68
C SER A 556 33.87 1.17 8.72
N GLY A 557 34.23 2.38 9.19
CA GLY A 557 34.25 3.60 8.38
C GLY A 557 32.87 4.23 8.15
N ALA A 558 31.87 3.89 8.98
CA ALA A 558 30.50 4.39 8.81
C ALA A 558 30.43 5.93 8.94
N VAL A 559 31.23 6.53 9.82
CA VAL A 559 31.15 7.97 10.14
C VAL A 559 31.38 8.84 8.92
N THR A 560 32.42 8.57 8.13
CA THR A 560 32.73 9.35 6.92
C THR A 560 31.58 9.31 5.90
N ILE A 561 30.97 8.14 5.72
CA ILE A 561 29.84 7.95 4.81
C ILE A 561 28.60 8.67 5.35
N LEU A 562 28.28 8.51 6.64
CA LEU A 562 27.16 9.19 7.27
C LEU A 562 27.27 10.72 7.15
N VAL A 563 28.49 11.27 7.31
CA VAL A 563 28.75 12.70 7.16
C VAL A 563 28.58 13.16 5.70
N SER A 564 29.02 12.36 4.71
CA SER A 564 28.80 12.70 3.30
C SER A 564 27.32 12.69 2.93
N LEU A 565 26.53 11.73 3.45
CA LEU A 565 25.09 11.63 3.23
C LEU A 565 24.29 12.84 3.75
N LEU A 566 24.82 13.60 4.72
CA LEU A 566 24.16 14.83 5.19
C LEU A 566 24.12 15.94 4.13
N SER A 567 24.97 15.83 3.11
CA SER A 567 25.04 16.78 2.00
C SER A 567 24.32 16.29 0.74
N GLU A 568 23.80 15.06 0.75
CA GLU A 568 22.94 14.56 -0.32
C GLU A 568 21.51 15.11 -0.15
N GLU A 569 20.99 15.77 -1.19
CA GLU A 569 19.61 16.26 -1.21
C GLU A 569 18.61 15.18 -1.64
N GLU A 570 19.08 14.16 -2.35
CA GLU A 570 18.25 13.06 -2.85
C GLU A 570 17.92 12.04 -1.76
N GLY A 571 16.67 11.56 -1.75
CA GLY A 571 16.24 10.42 -0.93
C GLY A 571 15.90 10.74 0.53
N GLY A 572 16.20 11.94 1.05
CA GLY A 572 15.84 12.33 2.43
C GLY A 572 16.56 11.51 3.52
N ILE A 573 17.75 10.99 3.20
CA ILE A 573 18.56 10.13 4.08
C ILE A 573 19.29 10.89 5.21
N ALA A 574 19.40 12.22 5.10
CA ALA A 574 20.16 13.04 6.02
C ALA A 574 19.68 12.93 7.48
N ASP A 575 18.37 12.80 7.71
CA ASP A 575 17.80 12.65 9.05
C ASP A 575 18.17 11.29 9.68
N ASP A 576 18.09 10.21 8.89
CA ASP A 576 18.46 8.85 9.31
C ASP A 576 19.97 8.77 9.61
N ALA A 577 20.79 9.37 8.74
CA ALA A 577 22.22 9.45 8.94
C ALA A 577 22.58 10.24 10.21
N LEU A 578 21.89 11.36 10.48
CA LEU A 578 22.06 12.12 11.72
C LEU A 578 21.67 11.33 12.96
N MET A 579 20.66 10.46 12.88
CA MET A 579 20.27 9.61 14.00
C MET A 579 21.37 8.62 14.37
N VAL A 580 22.00 7.98 13.37
CA VAL A 580 23.14 7.07 13.60
C VAL A 580 24.33 7.85 14.18
N LEU A 581 24.66 9.01 13.60
CA LEU A 581 25.74 9.89 14.09
C LEU A 581 25.53 10.30 15.55
N ALA A 582 24.29 10.63 15.95
CA ALA A 582 23.96 10.98 17.32
C ALA A 582 24.17 9.81 18.31
N LEU A 583 23.94 8.56 17.89
CA LEU A 583 24.19 7.39 18.74
C LEU A 583 25.68 7.08 18.90
N VAL A 584 26.45 7.12 17.80
CA VAL A 584 27.90 6.86 17.84
C VAL A 584 28.68 7.98 18.52
N ALA A 585 28.19 9.23 18.48
CA ALA A 585 28.70 10.35 19.28
C ALA A 585 28.58 10.13 20.80
N GLY A 586 27.86 9.09 21.24
CA GLY A 586 27.85 8.61 22.62
C GLY A 586 29.04 7.72 23.00
N SER A 587 30.05 7.56 22.14
CA SER A 587 31.30 6.83 22.38
C SER A 587 32.51 7.72 22.09
N THR A 588 33.64 7.45 22.75
CA THR A 588 34.89 8.21 22.56
C THR A 588 35.42 8.07 21.14
N GLU A 589 35.40 6.86 20.60
CA GLU A 589 35.82 6.50 19.25
C GLU A 589 34.97 7.23 18.21
N GLY A 590 33.64 7.22 18.41
CA GLY A 590 32.72 7.92 17.51
C GLY A 590 32.90 9.44 17.53
N LEU A 591 33.15 10.04 18.70
CA LEU A 591 33.44 11.47 18.80
C LEU A 591 34.72 11.86 18.05
N THR A 592 35.79 11.09 18.22
CA THR A 592 37.05 11.29 17.50
C THR A 592 36.84 11.19 15.99
N ALA A 593 36.18 10.12 15.52
CA ALA A 593 35.91 9.92 14.11
C ALA A 593 35.03 11.04 13.51
N ILE A 594 34.03 11.53 14.24
CA ILE A 594 33.17 12.63 13.77
C ILE A 594 33.96 13.94 13.67
N ALA A 595 34.86 14.20 14.63
CA ALA A 595 35.72 15.38 14.60
C ALA A 595 36.67 15.35 13.39
N GLU A 596 37.26 14.19 13.10
CA GLU A 596 38.17 13.98 11.96
C GLU A 596 37.44 14.03 10.60
N ALA A 597 36.17 13.62 10.54
CA ALA A 597 35.36 13.65 9.33
C ALA A 597 34.90 15.06 8.90
N SER A 598 35.44 16.14 9.48
CA SER A 598 35.08 17.53 9.15
C SER A 598 33.57 17.81 9.22
N ALA A 599 32.86 17.16 10.15
CA ALA A 599 31.40 17.22 10.23
C ALA A 599 30.86 18.58 10.70
N ILE A 600 31.65 19.40 11.40
CA ILE A 600 31.20 20.62 12.09
C ILE A 600 30.47 21.61 11.16
N PRO A 601 31.02 22.04 10.00
CA PRO A 601 30.33 22.98 9.11
C PRO A 601 29.01 22.42 8.57
N ILE A 602 28.98 21.11 8.27
CA ILE A 602 27.80 20.42 7.76
C ILE A 602 26.71 20.35 8.84
N LEU A 603 27.08 19.98 10.08
CA LEU A 603 26.17 19.95 11.22
C LEU A 603 25.59 21.35 11.51
N VAL A 604 26.40 22.41 11.43
CA VAL A 604 25.93 23.79 11.58
C VAL A 604 24.97 24.19 10.45
N ARG A 605 25.24 23.77 9.20
CA ARG A 605 24.29 23.94 8.09
C ARG A 605 22.96 23.24 8.39
N MET A 606 23.00 22.00 8.89
CA MET A 606 21.80 21.22 9.24
C MET A 606 20.94 21.88 10.34
N LEU A 607 21.51 22.68 11.24
CA LEU A 607 20.72 23.48 12.20
C LEU A 607 19.78 24.49 11.51
N ARG A 608 20.12 24.93 10.30
CA ARG A 608 19.35 25.92 9.53
C ARG A 608 18.38 25.28 8.55
N VAL A 609 18.86 24.32 7.76
CA VAL A 609 18.12 23.75 6.62
C VAL A 609 17.45 22.42 6.93
N GLY A 610 17.84 21.74 8.02
CA GLY A 610 17.29 20.42 8.35
C GLY A 610 15.83 20.45 8.81
N THR A 611 15.20 19.28 8.85
CA THR A 611 13.88 19.09 9.44
C THR A 611 13.92 19.35 10.97
N PRO A 612 12.79 19.50 11.66
CA PRO A 612 12.80 19.63 13.12
C PRO A 612 13.55 18.50 13.85
N LYS A 613 13.48 17.26 13.34
CA LYS A 613 14.22 16.11 13.86
C LYS A 613 15.71 16.21 13.53
N GLY A 614 16.04 16.50 12.27
CA GLY A 614 17.42 16.67 11.81
C GLY A 614 18.15 17.75 12.62
N ARG A 615 17.51 18.89 12.86
CA ARG A 615 18.03 19.96 13.72
C ARG A 615 18.31 19.49 15.14
N GLU A 616 17.40 18.70 15.73
CA GLU A 616 17.55 18.17 17.09
C GLU A 616 18.71 17.16 17.23
N ASN A 617 18.93 16.34 16.19
CA ASN A 617 20.04 15.38 16.15
C ASN A 617 21.36 16.09 15.85
N ALA A 618 21.39 17.03 14.90
CA ALA A 618 22.56 17.84 14.59
C ALA A 618 23.08 18.62 15.81
N ILE A 619 22.17 19.27 16.57
CA ILE A 619 22.57 19.96 17.82
C ILE A 619 23.01 18.98 18.91
N ALA A 620 22.50 17.74 18.92
CA ALA A 620 22.95 16.71 19.86
C ALA A 620 24.40 16.32 19.59
N VAL A 621 24.74 16.08 18.32
CA VAL A 621 26.11 15.74 17.90
C VAL A 621 27.07 16.89 18.21
N LEU A 622 26.72 18.13 17.82
CA LEU A 622 27.56 19.31 18.12
C LEU A 622 27.77 19.52 19.62
N LEU A 623 26.73 19.34 20.43
CA LEU A 623 26.85 19.45 21.89
C LEU A 623 27.76 18.37 22.48
N ALA A 624 27.67 17.14 21.98
CA ALA A 624 28.54 16.04 22.42
C ALA A 624 30.00 16.29 22.03
N LEU A 625 30.24 16.75 20.81
CA LEU A 625 31.56 17.17 20.31
C LEU A 625 32.17 18.28 21.17
N CYS A 626 31.45 19.37 21.44
CA CYS A 626 32.02 20.48 22.22
C CYS A 626 32.27 20.12 23.69
N ARG A 627 31.42 19.26 24.28
CA ARG A 627 31.58 18.83 25.67
C ARG A 627 32.84 18.00 25.87
N ASN A 628 33.14 17.11 24.93
CA ASN A 628 34.20 16.11 25.06
C ASN A 628 35.47 16.43 24.25
N GLY A 629 35.37 17.26 23.20
CA GLY A 629 36.46 17.58 22.27
C GLY A 629 37.34 18.77 22.66
N GLY A 630 37.17 19.32 23.86
CA GLY A 630 38.01 20.40 24.38
C GLY A 630 37.87 21.74 23.64
N GLU A 631 38.89 22.60 23.77
CA GLU A 631 38.88 23.96 23.22
C GLU A 631 38.96 23.97 21.69
N ARG A 632 39.76 23.08 21.09
CA ARG A 632 39.93 23.00 19.63
C ARG A 632 38.60 22.87 18.89
N ILE A 633 37.74 21.95 19.33
CA ILE A 633 36.42 21.72 18.71
C ILE A 633 35.48 22.91 18.93
N VAL A 634 35.52 23.53 20.12
CA VAL A 634 34.73 24.74 20.40
C VAL A 634 35.15 25.89 19.48
N SER A 635 36.46 26.11 19.32
CA SER A 635 37.00 27.12 18.41
C SER A 635 36.61 26.84 16.96
N SER A 636 36.66 25.57 16.51
CA SER A 636 36.18 25.20 15.17
C SER A 636 34.69 25.49 14.95
N VAL A 637 33.85 25.30 15.97
CA VAL A 637 32.42 25.65 15.89
C VAL A 637 32.24 27.17 15.82
N MET A 638 33.01 27.94 16.59
CA MET A 638 32.96 29.41 16.59
C MET A 638 33.48 30.03 15.29
N GLN A 639 34.43 29.38 14.61
CA GLN A 639 34.93 29.81 13.30
C GLN A 639 33.86 29.72 12.20
N VAL A 640 32.84 28.87 12.38
CA VAL A 640 31.68 28.84 11.48
C VAL A 640 30.78 30.04 11.80
N SER A 641 30.87 31.10 11.02
CA SER A 641 30.17 32.38 11.23
C SER A 641 28.65 32.26 11.45
N THR A 642 28.04 31.19 10.92
CA THR A 642 26.61 30.93 11.03
C THR A 642 26.21 30.12 12.26
N ALA A 643 27.16 29.62 13.06
CA ALA A 643 26.89 28.77 14.23
C ALA A 643 26.07 29.49 15.30
N VAL A 644 26.55 30.62 15.81
CA VAL A 644 25.86 31.38 16.88
C VAL A 644 24.46 31.85 16.43
N PRO A 645 24.28 32.47 15.24
CA PRO A 645 22.95 32.81 14.72
C PRO A 645 22.00 31.60 14.63
N SER A 646 22.51 30.44 14.20
CA SER A 646 21.70 29.20 14.10
C SER A 646 21.24 28.70 15.47
N LEU A 647 22.08 28.83 16.51
CA LEU A 647 21.73 28.47 17.88
C LEU A 647 20.66 29.39 18.47
N TYR A 648 20.74 30.70 18.22
CA TYR A 648 19.68 31.64 18.62
C TYR A 648 18.36 31.37 17.89
N SER A 649 18.42 31.07 16.58
CA SER A 649 17.24 30.64 15.81
C SER A 649 16.61 29.37 16.40
N LEU A 650 17.42 28.39 16.84
CA LEU A 650 16.91 27.21 17.52
C LEU A 650 16.30 27.49 18.89
N LEU A 651 16.77 28.50 19.63
CA LEU A 651 16.16 28.90 20.90
C LEU A 651 14.75 29.47 20.72
N THR A 652 14.48 30.15 19.62
CA THR A 652 13.16 30.75 19.34
C THR A 652 12.24 29.75 18.64
N MET A 653 12.71 29.10 17.58
CA MET A 653 11.91 28.28 16.65
C MET A 653 12.11 26.76 16.79
N GLY A 654 13.03 26.28 17.63
CA GLY A 654 13.33 24.85 17.75
C GLY A 654 12.32 24.05 18.59
N THR A 655 12.42 22.71 18.55
CA THR A 655 11.68 21.83 19.48
C THR A 655 12.11 22.07 20.93
N PRO A 656 11.30 21.71 21.96
CA PRO A 656 11.71 21.86 23.36
C PRO A 656 13.05 21.19 23.69
N ARG A 657 13.37 20.07 23.02
CA ARG A 657 14.65 19.37 23.20
C ARG A 657 15.78 20.07 22.44
N ALA A 658 15.54 20.58 21.24
CA ALA A 658 16.51 21.42 20.52
C ALA A 658 16.83 22.71 21.29
N LYS A 659 15.82 23.40 21.84
CA LYS A 659 15.98 24.62 22.68
C LYS A 659 16.89 24.36 23.88
N ARG A 660 16.65 23.28 24.64
CA ARG A 660 17.49 22.91 25.79
C ARG A 660 18.95 22.62 25.40
N LYS A 661 19.16 21.90 24.30
CA LYS A 661 20.50 21.57 23.79
C LYS A 661 21.22 22.82 23.24
N ALA A 662 20.51 23.68 22.51
CA ALA A 662 21.04 24.94 21.99
C ALA A 662 21.45 25.89 23.13
N SER A 663 20.62 26.03 24.18
CA SER A 663 20.98 26.81 25.38
C SER A 663 22.23 26.26 26.07
N SER A 664 22.32 24.93 26.18
CA SER A 664 23.49 24.27 26.78
C SER A 664 24.76 24.48 25.95
N LEU A 665 24.65 24.41 24.61
CA LEU A 665 25.78 24.64 23.72
C LEU A 665 26.23 26.10 23.77
N LEU A 666 25.30 27.07 23.72
CA LEU A 666 25.63 28.48 23.85
C LEU A 666 26.35 28.78 25.17
N LYS A 667 25.90 28.25 26.30
CA LYS A 667 26.61 28.41 27.59
C LYS A 667 28.04 27.88 27.53
N LEU A 668 28.26 26.77 26.83
CA LEU A 668 29.58 26.17 26.68
C LEU A 668 30.50 27.01 25.76
N LEU A 669 29.94 27.59 24.69
CA LEU A 669 30.67 28.50 23.80
C LEU A 669 31.10 29.77 24.55
N HIS A 670 30.17 30.45 25.24
CA HIS A 670 30.48 31.69 25.99
C HIS A 670 31.45 31.46 27.17
N LYS A 671 31.37 30.30 27.86
CA LYS A 671 32.29 29.99 28.96
C LYS A 671 33.74 29.81 28.49
N ARG A 672 33.95 29.55 27.20
CA ARG A 672 35.27 29.30 26.59
C ARG A 672 35.68 30.41 25.62
N GLU A 673 34.94 31.52 25.58
CA GLU A 673 35.44 32.75 24.96
C GLU A 673 36.60 33.30 25.81
N PRO A 674 37.77 33.59 25.22
CA PRO A 674 38.79 34.34 25.95
C PRO A 674 38.21 35.73 26.27
N GLU A 675 38.23 36.10 27.55
CA GLU A 675 37.84 37.45 28.01
C GLU A 675 38.66 38.51 27.26
N HIS A 676 38.07 39.11 26.23
CA HIS A 676 38.63 40.31 25.63
C HIS A 676 38.21 41.50 26.50
N HIS A 677 38.98 41.78 27.55
CA HIS A 677 38.87 43.04 28.27
C HIS A 677 39.18 44.20 27.31
N PRO A 678 38.24 45.13 27.05
CA PRO A 678 38.57 46.33 26.30
C PRO A 678 39.39 47.25 27.20
N ASN A 679 40.62 47.51 26.80
CA ASN A 679 41.57 48.42 27.43
C ASN A 679 41.01 49.87 27.36
N PRO A 680 40.84 50.60 28.48
CA PRO A 680 40.31 51.96 28.44
C PRO A 680 41.47 52.97 28.44
N GLN A 681 41.81 53.54 27.29
CA GLN A 681 42.53 54.82 27.21
C GLN A 681 42.55 55.39 25.79
N SER A 682 41.79 56.48 25.59
CA SER A 682 42.27 57.77 25.02
C SER A 682 41.10 58.63 24.51
N THR A 683 40.55 59.41 25.45
CA THR A 683 40.28 60.86 25.37
C THR A 683 39.73 61.53 24.10
N ASN A 684 38.61 62.24 24.33
CA ASN A 684 38.22 63.58 23.86
C ASN A 684 37.65 63.74 22.44
N PHE A 685 36.35 64.02 22.35
CA PHE A 685 35.82 65.40 22.19
C PHE A 685 34.31 65.44 22.48
N MET A 686 33.85 66.57 23.02
CA MET A 686 32.55 66.79 23.67
C MET A 686 31.50 67.44 22.70
N PRO A 687 30.29 67.90 23.12
CA PRO A 687 28.99 67.36 22.69
C PRO A 687 28.07 68.39 21.97
N THR A 688 26.86 67.98 21.54
CA THR A 688 25.58 68.76 21.53
C THR A 688 24.46 67.88 20.93
N SER A 689 23.44 67.51 21.72
CA SER A 689 22.08 68.13 21.79
C SER A 689 21.37 68.12 20.42
N THR A 690 20.26 67.40 20.20
CA THR A 690 18.94 67.71 20.76
C THR A 690 17.89 66.59 20.56
N THR A 691 17.04 66.44 21.59
CA THR A 691 15.58 66.16 21.57
C THR A 691 15.01 64.83 21.04
N HIS A 692 14.45 64.06 22.00
CA HIS A 692 13.05 63.61 22.05
C HIS A 692 12.33 63.31 20.73
N PHE A 693 11.90 62.05 20.53
CA PHE A 693 10.47 61.75 20.47
C PHE A 693 10.19 60.29 20.83
N SER A 694 9.46 60.15 21.93
CA SER A 694 8.93 58.93 22.51
C SER A 694 7.54 58.62 21.96
N ARG A 695 7.27 57.33 21.76
CA ARG A 695 5.98 56.61 21.93
C ARG A 695 4.81 56.97 21.00
N LEU A 696 4.26 55.92 20.39
CA LEU A 696 2.83 55.58 20.19
C LEU A 696 2.84 54.30 19.32
N ALA A 697 2.02 53.27 19.47
CA ALA A 697 1.07 52.84 20.47
C ALA A 697 0.70 51.38 20.11
N THR A 698 0.43 50.60 21.15
CA THR A 698 -0.30 49.32 21.17
C THR A 698 -1.54 49.24 20.27
N ARG A 699 -1.76 48.07 19.67
CA ARG A 699 -3.04 47.36 19.40
C ARG A 699 -2.70 46.10 18.58
N GLN A 700 -3.19 44.89 18.83
CA GLN A 700 -3.96 44.28 19.91
C GLN A 700 -3.76 42.77 19.76
#